data_AF-A0A3A4VWH2-F1
#
_entry.id   AF-A0A3A4VWH2-F1
#
_cell.length_a   1.000
_cell.length_b   1.000
_cell.length_c   1.000
_cell.angle_alpha   90.00
_cell.angle_beta   90.00
_cell.angle_gamma   90.00
#
_symmetry.space_group_name_H-M   'P 1'
#
loop_
_entity.id
_entity.type
_entity.pdbx_description
1 polymer ?
#
loop_
_entity_poly.entity_id
_entity_poly.type
_entity_poly.pdbx_seq_one_letter_code
_entity_poly.pdbx_strand_id
1 'polypeptide(L)'
;MYQKNKFLLKRLTSYNRLFLIGLVLISIGVSLFFTLNEINRDQALEAVQDYWRTDYDILVRPAGSTFLYDETGNRLVEPNFLSGQQGGITDEQLELINSIEGIEVAAPVAFLGYFPLGLLIEGEKVNDEPANAEAPWLVYKDVRTFTMNDGWQDAISSDTVYTIENHTDAFSLEPNTGAVSFIGENGEEYLLPQSITSVFANPSSGKNKIRLSGKEDWENALAYYEREQEQPFYGHTYNGLFNLYLPVAAIDPQAEQALLGLEEALVEGRYLSSADTYKGPNNSYSYSIPVLINASSFQNITINIKTYRLTDPAQENLSQSLSSEGLSYLEGMQGELLGEKTTTLHDYFLRYIRIFMEQRGIVGGTMWTYLRPSPVQYMQTEGQQAALSISPFGTSQYGPIPGVSSEPAQGAYRRALIDDFVLIENHTGYTFGFTPVGIYDLTEFAGSTINQVPQELYSAPRAVLREDKDGNVLQQGVTIIPTNNPLGYLSQPPVVLTTLPAAKFLAQRDDYISAVRVRVAGVETAGEASQRKIEKVAREIEELTGLQVDITLGSSPQTVLVDVQGSDKVEALGKVEELWVRQLVGITLQRDFTRFDTLLFAAMFFSFGVFIYTSAALNLNGRQQEIGVLKTVGWKDKRILGYLLSEALLLALITGCIAFAATLGVTALLGQPIALDRAGLVFPLMLGLMMLGTILPFGQAARRSPLSLLSIGEMQEGKGNASAFNMRSLSSKNISKQRARFTAATLGLIPAFLALILFFFITLIMAGELSGSLLGQHIQILIQPYHYLVMALILLVCQMILLNITTLNISKRQAEVGVLLTAGWKPATIVFTFLKETLYSTLGSGLLAALLAIGLLSVVQGGFQAKFLWAIPLGLLFAGCMGLIAMLYPRHLVGKKYTNRLFQKRS
;
A
#
# COMPACT_ATOMS: atom_id res chain seq x y z
N MET A 1 -66.42 -6.03 10.68
CA MET A 1 -65.06 -5.92 10.10
C MET A 1 -65.07 -5.57 8.60
N TYR A 2 -65.92 -6.20 7.78
CA TYR A 2 -66.00 -6.03 6.32
C TYR A 2 -66.28 -4.58 5.84
N GLN A 3 -67.12 -3.80 6.53
CA GLN A 3 -67.40 -2.40 6.17
C GLN A 3 -66.24 -1.42 6.49
N LYS A 4 -65.45 -1.67 7.54
CA LYS A 4 -64.27 -0.84 7.89
C LYS A 4 -63.16 -0.98 6.84
N ASN A 5 -62.92 -2.21 6.34
CA ASN A 5 -61.93 -2.46 5.29
C ASN A 5 -62.31 -1.81 3.95
N LYS A 6 -63.61 -1.80 3.60
CA LYS A 6 -64.11 -1.11 2.40
C LYS A 6 -63.92 0.40 2.46
N PHE A 7 -64.02 1.00 3.65
CA PHE A 7 -63.80 2.43 3.86
C PHE A 7 -62.31 2.82 3.75
N LEU A 8 -61.41 2.00 4.29
CA LEU A 8 -59.95 2.16 4.17
C LEU A 8 -59.46 2.01 2.72
N LEU A 9 -59.91 0.99 1.98
CA LEU A 9 -59.54 0.84 0.56
C LEU A 9 -60.05 2.00 -0.30
N LYS A 10 -61.25 2.53 -0.03
CA LYS A 10 -61.81 3.66 -0.78
C LYS A 10 -61.00 4.96 -0.55
N ARG A 11 -60.40 5.14 0.65
CA ARG A 11 -59.45 6.25 0.92
C ARG A 11 -58.19 6.14 0.07
N LEU A 12 -57.59 4.96 -0.02
CA LEU A 12 -56.38 4.71 -0.82
C LEU A 12 -56.59 4.98 -2.32
N THR A 13 -57.79 4.73 -2.86
CA THR A 13 -58.10 5.03 -4.27
C THR A 13 -58.14 6.51 -4.63
N SER A 14 -58.12 7.42 -3.64
CA SER A 14 -58.10 8.87 -3.87
C SER A 14 -56.70 9.43 -4.18
N TYR A 15 -55.64 8.66 -3.90
CA TYR A 15 -54.25 9.06 -4.14
C TYR A 15 -53.83 8.83 -5.59
N ASN A 16 -52.96 9.70 -6.10
CA ASN A 16 -52.37 9.50 -7.43
C ASN A 16 -51.50 8.25 -7.44
N ARG A 17 -51.63 7.41 -8.49
CA ARG A 17 -50.80 6.19 -8.66
C ARG A 17 -49.31 6.51 -8.66
N LEU A 18 -48.91 7.62 -9.26
CA LEU A 18 -47.51 8.05 -9.32
C LEU A 18 -46.97 8.40 -7.91
N PHE A 19 -47.81 8.92 -7.04
CA PHE A 19 -47.47 9.17 -5.64
C PHE A 19 -47.32 7.86 -4.86
N LEU A 20 -48.25 6.91 -4.99
CA LEU A 20 -48.17 5.63 -4.30
C LEU A 20 -46.92 4.85 -4.73
N ILE A 21 -46.64 4.81 -6.03
CA ILE A 21 -45.43 4.16 -6.57
C ILE A 21 -44.16 4.86 -6.08
N GLY A 22 -44.08 6.18 -6.16
CA GLY A 22 -42.92 6.93 -5.70
C GLY A 22 -42.72 6.87 -4.18
N LEU A 23 -43.79 6.83 -3.39
CA LEU A 23 -43.73 6.64 -1.93
C LEU A 23 -43.19 5.26 -1.59
N VAL A 24 -43.64 4.20 -2.27
CA VAL A 24 -43.10 2.84 -2.09
C VAL A 24 -41.63 2.79 -2.51
N LEU A 25 -41.27 3.36 -3.66
CA LEU A 25 -39.87 3.41 -4.13
C LEU A 25 -38.94 4.14 -3.17
N ILE A 26 -39.37 5.27 -2.60
CA ILE A 26 -38.59 6.00 -1.60
C ILE A 26 -38.51 5.22 -0.30
N SER A 27 -39.60 4.59 0.13
CA SER A 27 -39.58 3.77 1.35
C SER A 27 -38.59 2.62 1.21
N ILE A 28 -38.64 1.89 0.09
CA ILE A 28 -37.71 0.82 -0.25
C ILE A 28 -36.29 1.38 -0.38
N GLY A 29 -36.14 2.51 -1.05
CA GLY A 29 -34.85 3.15 -1.29
C GLY A 29 -34.15 3.59 -0.02
N VAL A 30 -34.85 4.31 0.85
CA VAL A 30 -34.37 4.72 2.18
C VAL A 30 -33.99 3.49 3.01
N SER A 31 -34.85 2.48 3.03
CA SER A 31 -34.65 1.25 3.79
C SER A 31 -33.43 0.46 3.30
N LEU A 32 -33.32 0.26 1.99
CA LEU A 32 -32.17 -0.40 1.36
C LEU A 32 -30.90 0.42 1.50
N PHE A 33 -30.95 1.74 1.31
CA PHE A 33 -29.80 2.61 1.51
C PHE A 33 -29.30 2.49 2.95
N PHE A 34 -30.18 2.65 3.94
CA PHE A 34 -29.78 2.54 5.35
C PHE A 34 -29.19 1.16 5.68
N THR A 35 -29.88 0.09 5.30
CA THR A 35 -29.47 -1.29 5.61
C THR A 35 -28.17 -1.66 4.88
N LEU A 36 -28.08 -1.37 3.58
CA LEU A 36 -26.90 -1.69 2.79
C LEU A 36 -25.73 -0.78 3.20
N ASN A 37 -25.94 0.51 3.45
CA ASN A 37 -24.86 1.40 3.91
C ASN A 37 -24.24 0.88 5.20
N GLU A 38 -25.07 0.46 6.13
CA GLU A 38 -24.63 -0.12 7.40
C GLU A 38 -23.89 -1.44 7.18
N ILE A 39 -24.41 -2.37 6.37
CA ILE A 39 -23.70 -3.61 6.02
C ILE A 39 -22.34 -3.33 5.38
N ASN A 40 -22.27 -2.40 4.41
CA ASN A 40 -21.01 -2.07 3.74
C ASN A 40 -20.04 -1.38 4.69
N ARG A 41 -20.53 -0.51 5.56
CA ARG A 41 -19.72 0.10 6.61
C ARG A 41 -19.20 -0.95 7.58
N ASP A 42 -20.04 -1.88 8.02
CA ASP A 42 -19.65 -2.98 8.91
C ASP A 42 -18.57 -3.85 8.24
N GLN A 43 -18.76 -4.24 6.97
CA GLN A 43 -17.76 -5.01 6.20
C GLN A 43 -16.45 -4.24 5.99
N ALA A 44 -16.52 -2.94 5.70
CA ALA A 44 -15.33 -2.11 5.55
C ALA A 44 -14.59 -1.96 6.89
N LEU A 45 -15.32 -1.79 7.99
CA LEU A 45 -14.75 -1.70 9.33
C LEU A 45 -14.18 -3.04 9.80
N GLU A 46 -14.81 -4.15 9.45
CA GLU A 46 -14.32 -5.52 9.71
C GLU A 46 -13.02 -5.75 8.93
N ALA A 47 -12.97 -5.40 7.63
CA ALA A 47 -11.74 -5.47 6.85
C ALA A 47 -10.63 -4.57 7.43
N VAL A 48 -10.96 -3.34 7.87
CA VAL A 48 -9.99 -2.49 8.57
C VAL A 48 -9.56 -3.11 9.89
N GLN A 49 -10.46 -3.77 10.64
CA GLN A 49 -10.16 -4.44 11.91
C GLN A 49 -9.24 -5.66 11.73
N ASP A 50 -9.49 -6.48 10.71
CA ASP A 50 -8.67 -7.66 10.38
C ASP A 50 -7.23 -7.27 10.05
N TYR A 51 -7.06 -6.08 9.46
CA TYR A 51 -5.78 -5.53 9.04
C TYR A 51 -5.34 -4.32 9.88
N TRP A 52 -5.94 -4.14 11.06
CA TRP A 52 -5.75 -2.95 11.89
C TRP A 52 -4.36 -2.91 12.51
N ARG A 53 -3.97 -4.02 13.13
CA ARG A 53 -2.74 -4.15 13.89
C ARG A 53 -1.66 -4.78 13.02
N THR A 54 -0.53 -4.11 12.98
CA THR A 54 0.68 -4.51 12.28
C THR A 54 1.62 -5.24 13.25
N ASP A 55 2.80 -5.68 12.83
CA ASP A 55 3.71 -6.44 13.71
C ASP A 55 4.15 -5.61 14.93
N TYR A 56 4.29 -4.31 14.74
CA TYR A 56 4.49 -3.29 15.76
C TYR A 56 3.61 -2.08 15.46
N ASP A 57 3.27 -1.29 16.47
CA ASP A 57 2.29 -0.19 16.35
C ASP A 57 2.99 1.16 16.06
N ILE A 58 4.23 1.32 16.53
CA ILE A 58 5.08 2.52 16.39
C ILE A 58 6.49 2.10 15.96
N LEU A 59 7.07 2.85 15.04
CA LEU A 59 8.49 2.80 14.68
C LEU A 59 9.18 4.07 15.15
N VAL A 60 10.21 3.93 15.99
CA VAL A 60 11.05 5.05 16.45
C VAL A 60 12.35 5.03 15.67
N ARG A 61 12.73 6.18 15.08
CA ARG A 61 13.93 6.38 14.29
C ARG A 61 14.78 7.53 14.85
N PRO A 62 16.09 7.57 14.55
CA PRO A 62 16.97 8.66 14.91
C PRO A 62 16.47 10.02 14.44
N ALA A 63 16.86 11.06 15.18
CA ALA A 63 16.56 12.45 14.81
C ALA A 63 17.16 12.80 13.43
N GLY A 64 16.38 13.46 12.58
CA GLY A 64 16.82 13.88 11.24
C GLY A 64 16.61 12.83 10.13
N SER A 65 15.88 11.74 10.41
CA SER A 65 15.50 10.77 9.39
C SER A 65 14.59 11.43 8.32
N THR A 66 14.91 11.25 7.04
CA THR A 66 14.14 11.88 5.96
C THR A 66 12.73 11.30 5.86
N PHE A 67 11.75 12.18 5.69
CA PHE A 67 10.38 11.81 5.33
C PHE A 67 10.18 11.94 3.84
N LEU A 68 9.58 10.92 3.24
CA LEU A 68 9.01 11.01 1.90
C LEU A 68 7.49 11.09 2.03
N TYR A 69 6.86 11.77 1.08
CA TYR A 69 5.43 12.03 1.10
C TYR A 69 4.81 11.60 -0.23
N ASP A 70 3.61 11.04 -0.15
CA ASP A 70 2.80 10.79 -1.34
C ASP A 70 2.22 12.11 -1.91
N GLU A 71 1.55 12.03 -3.07
CA GLU A 71 0.90 13.18 -3.73
C GLU A 71 -0.13 13.89 -2.84
N THR A 72 -0.68 13.19 -1.84
CA THR A 72 -1.70 13.70 -0.90
C THR A 72 -1.10 14.21 0.41
N GLY A 73 0.23 14.18 0.56
CA GLY A 73 0.95 14.65 1.73
C GLY A 73 0.99 13.66 2.89
N ASN A 74 0.68 12.37 2.68
CA ASN A 74 0.87 11.34 3.71
C ASN A 74 2.32 10.86 3.72
N ARG A 75 2.82 10.56 4.91
CA ARG A 75 4.16 10.00 5.10
C ARG A 75 4.24 8.61 4.49
N LEU A 76 5.30 8.38 3.74
CA LEU A 76 5.70 7.09 3.23
C LEU A 76 6.97 6.63 3.93
N VAL A 77 7.02 5.34 4.24
CA VAL A 77 8.23 4.66 4.72
C VAL A 77 8.72 3.75 3.60
N GLU A 78 9.97 3.97 3.17
CA GLU A 78 10.61 3.15 2.14
C GLU A 78 10.85 1.72 2.63
N PRO A 79 10.88 0.73 1.74
CA PRO A 79 11.43 -0.58 2.05
C PRO A 79 12.97 -0.50 2.16
N ASN A 80 13.56 -1.29 3.06
CA ASN A 80 15.00 -1.34 3.41
C ASN A 80 15.57 -0.13 4.16
N PHE A 81 14.76 0.67 4.85
CA PHE A 81 15.25 1.84 5.60
C PHE A 81 16.31 1.44 6.66
N LEU A 82 16.21 0.27 7.32
CA LEU A 82 17.15 -0.22 8.32
C LEU A 82 18.53 -0.51 7.73
N SER A 83 18.60 -0.93 6.46
CA SER A 83 19.88 -1.26 5.82
C SER A 83 20.78 -0.03 5.66
N GLY A 84 20.18 1.17 5.54
CA GLY A 84 20.89 2.45 5.51
C GLY A 84 20.95 3.17 6.86
N GLN A 85 20.12 2.78 7.83
CA GLN A 85 20.01 3.42 9.14
C GLN A 85 20.87 2.67 10.18
N GLN A 86 22.03 3.21 10.52
CA GLN A 86 22.94 2.60 11.49
C GLN A 86 23.06 3.49 12.72
N GLY A 87 22.52 3.04 13.85
CA GLY A 87 22.59 3.80 15.10
C GLY A 87 21.82 5.11 15.08
N GLY A 88 22.08 5.96 16.06
CA GLY A 88 21.43 7.24 16.31
C GLY A 88 20.44 7.24 17.48
N ILE A 89 20.28 6.10 18.17
CA ILE A 89 19.52 5.97 19.42
C ILE A 89 20.45 5.40 20.50
N THR A 90 20.45 6.00 21.69
CA THR A 90 21.28 5.56 22.84
C THR A 90 20.54 4.62 23.79
N ASP A 91 21.29 3.94 24.66
CA ASP A 91 20.73 3.11 25.72
C ASP A 91 19.83 3.94 26.66
N GLU A 92 20.21 5.19 26.99
CA GLU A 92 19.39 6.07 27.83
C GLU A 92 18.06 6.43 27.17
N GLN A 93 18.06 6.67 25.85
CA GLN A 93 16.82 6.93 25.11
C GLN A 93 15.93 5.68 25.06
N LEU A 94 16.51 4.49 24.92
CA LEU A 94 15.77 3.23 25.00
C LEU A 94 15.14 3.02 26.39
N GLU A 95 15.88 3.31 27.47
CA GLU A 95 15.34 3.27 28.83
C GLU A 95 14.19 4.25 29.03
N LEU A 96 14.30 5.47 28.48
CA LEU A 96 13.20 6.44 28.50
C LEU A 96 11.96 5.90 27.78
N ILE A 97 12.11 5.29 26.60
CA ILE A 97 11.01 4.64 25.89
C ILE A 97 10.38 3.55 26.77
N ASN A 98 11.18 2.65 27.34
CA ASN A 98 10.70 1.57 28.19
C ASN A 98 9.97 2.07 29.46
N SER A 99 10.22 3.30 29.90
CA SER A 99 9.56 3.89 31.07
C SER A 99 8.15 4.44 30.80
N ILE A 100 7.74 4.56 29.54
CA ILE A 100 6.46 5.18 29.15
C ILE A 100 5.28 4.24 29.46
N GLU A 101 4.30 4.76 30.19
CA GLU A 101 3.09 4.00 30.53
C GLU A 101 2.25 3.71 29.28
N GLY A 102 1.94 2.43 29.08
CA GLY A 102 1.12 1.96 27.96
C GLY A 102 1.90 1.32 26.83
N ILE A 103 3.23 1.34 26.86
CA ILE A 103 4.06 0.49 26.02
C ILE A 103 4.02 -0.94 26.58
N GLU A 104 3.69 -1.91 25.72
CA GLU A 104 3.65 -3.34 26.02
C GLU A 104 5.03 -3.96 25.82
N VAL A 105 5.67 -3.65 24.67
CA VAL A 105 7.00 -4.13 24.28
C VAL A 105 7.70 -3.03 23.49
N ALA A 106 8.97 -2.77 23.78
CA ALA A 106 9.86 -2.01 22.90
C ALA A 106 11.02 -2.93 22.47
N ALA A 107 11.07 -3.26 21.18
CA ALA A 107 12.06 -4.13 20.59
C ALA A 107 13.10 -3.30 19.80
N PRO A 108 14.25 -2.96 20.43
CA PRO A 108 15.33 -2.25 19.76
C PRO A 108 16.03 -3.14 18.72
N VAL A 109 16.55 -2.49 17.69
CA VAL A 109 17.37 -3.09 16.63
C VAL A 109 18.59 -2.23 16.40
N ALA A 110 19.76 -2.85 16.36
CA ALA A 110 20.99 -2.21 15.89
C ALA A 110 21.48 -2.91 14.62
N PHE A 111 21.34 -2.25 13.47
CA PHE A 111 21.96 -2.73 12.23
C PHE A 111 23.43 -2.30 12.22
N LEU A 112 24.33 -3.28 12.22
CA LEU A 112 25.77 -3.04 12.32
C LEU A 112 26.41 -2.83 10.94
N GLY A 113 25.84 -3.44 9.90
CA GLY A 113 26.38 -3.38 8.54
C GLY A 113 26.76 -4.76 8.00
N TYR A 114 27.60 -4.77 6.99
CA TYR A 114 28.05 -5.95 6.26
C TYR A 114 29.45 -6.36 6.71
N PHE A 115 29.57 -7.59 7.20
CA PHE A 115 30.83 -8.17 7.66
C PHE A 115 31.34 -9.16 6.59
N PRO A 116 32.59 -9.02 6.11
CA PRO A 116 33.14 -9.96 5.15
C PRO A 116 33.47 -11.28 5.83
N LEU A 117 32.78 -12.35 5.43
CA LEU A 117 33.12 -13.72 5.78
C LEU A 117 33.95 -14.33 4.67
N GLY A 118 35.23 -14.52 4.95
CA GLY A 118 36.14 -15.28 4.09
C GLY A 118 35.81 -16.77 4.14
N LEU A 119 35.35 -17.35 3.03
CA LEU A 119 35.17 -18.78 2.89
C LEU A 119 36.19 -19.35 1.93
N LEU A 120 36.61 -20.58 2.22
CA LEU A 120 37.37 -21.41 1.32
C LEU A 120 36.40 -22.46 0.78
N ILE A 121 36.13 -22.42 -0.53
CA ILE A 121 35.28 -23.40 -1.20
C ILE A 121 36.20 -24.34 -1.96
N GLU A 122 36.27 -25.59 -1.51
CA GLU A 122 37.05 -26.63 -2.19
C GLU A 122 36.23 -27.27 -3.31
N GLY A 123 36.94 -27.63 -4.39
CA GLY A 123 36.42 -28.43 -5.49
C GLY A 123 35.98 -29.84 -5.05
N GLU A 124 35.87 -30.74 -6.01
CA GLU A 124 35.57 -32.14 -5.70
C GLU A 124 36.78 -32.80 -5.01
N LYS A 125 36.55 -33.61 -3.98
CA LYS A 125 37.63 -34.46 -3.44
C LYS A 125 37.88 -35.57 -4.44
N VAL A 126 38.88 -35.37 -5.29
CA VAL A 126 39.26 -36.37 -6.27
C VAL A 126 40.02 -37.48 -5.56
N ASN A 127 39.54 -38.73 -5.72
CA ASN A 127 40.30 -39.90 -5.30
C ASN A 127 41.46 -40.07 -6.27
N ASP A 128 42.62 -39.52 -5.91
CA ASP A 128 43.83 -39.69 -6.71
C ASP A 128 44.31 -41.14 -6.69
N GLU A 129 44.95 -41.56 -7.78
CA GLU A 129 45.56 -42.88 -7.87
C GLU A 129 46.65 -43.01 -6.79
N PRO A 130 46.84 -44.21 -6.19
CA PRO A 130 47.87 -44.41 -5.18
C PRO A 130 49.28 -44.02 -5.63
N ALA A 131 49.57 -44.15 -6.93
CA ALA A 131 50.85 -43.77 -7.54
C ALA A 131 51.14 -42.25 -7.44
N ASN A 132 50.10 -41.41 -7.41
CA ASN A 132 50.25 -39.97 -7.29
C ASN A 132 50.56 -39.52 -5.86
N ALA A 133 50.25 -40.34 -4.86
CA ALA A 133 50.62 -40.07 -3.46
C ALA A 133 52.13 -40.19 -3.21
N GLU A 134 52.87 -40.82 -4.13
CA GLU A 134 54.35 -40.94 -4.09
C GLU A 134 55.05 -39.89 -4.98
N ALA A 135 54.31 -39.04 -5.70
CA ALA A 135 54.90 -37.98 -6.52
C ALA A 135 55.62 -36.96 -5.63
N PRO A 136 56.74 -36.35 -6.09
CA PRO A 136 57.46 -35.33 -5.31
C PRO A 136 56.60 -34.09 -5.03
N TRP A 137 55.60 -33.84 -5.88
CA TRP A 137 54.63 -32.77 -5.72
C TRP A 137 53.37 -33.05 -6.54
N LEU A 138 52.26 -32.40 -6.17
CA LEU A 138 50.99 -32.39 -6.87
C LEU A 138 50.48 -30.95 -6.99
N VAL A 139 50.03 -30.58 -8.19
CA VAL A 139 49.44 -29.27 -8.44
C VAL A 139 48.03 -29.44 -8.99
N TYR A 140 47.07 -28.81 -8.33
CA TYR A 140 45.69 -28.72 -8.78
C TYR A 140 45.36 -27.27 -9.13
N LYS A 141 44.53 -27.10 -10.15
CA LYS A 141 43.97 -25.82 -10.58
C LYS A 141 42.46 -25.89 -10.49
N ASP A 142 41.88 -25.11 -9.59
CA ASP A 142 40.44 -24.92 -9.49
C ASP A 142 40.06 -23.64 -10.23
N VAL A 143 39.29 -23.78 -11.32
CA VAL A 143 38.64 -22.65 -11.98
C VAL A 143 37.24 -22.51 -11.39
N ARG A 144 36.99 -21.39 -10.73
CA ARG A 144 35.72 -21.14 -10.03
C ARG A 144 34.95 -20.06 -10.76
N THR A 145 33.69 -20.32 -11.04
CA THR A 145 32.77 -19.38 -11.67
C THR A 145 31.58 -19.15 -10.75
N PHE A 146 31.39 -17.90 -10.36
CA PHE A 146 30.29 -17.43 -9.54
C PHE A 146 29.26 -16.73 -10.43
N THR A 147 28.06 -17.28 -10.50
CA THR A 147 26.93 -16.68 -11.20
C THR A 147 25.98 -16.10 -10.17
N MET A 148 25.88 -14.77 -10.13
CA MET A 148 24.96 -14.01 -9.29
C MET A 148 23.74 -13.63 -10.11
N ASN A 149 22.60 -14.26 -9.84
CA ASN A 149 21.34 -13.96 -10.49
C ASN A 149 20.54 -12.99 -9.61
N ASP A 150 20.16 -11.83 -10.14
CA ASP A 150 19.30 -10.85 -9.43
C ASP A 150 17.81 -11.04 -9.73
N GLY A 151 17.44 -12.14 -10.40
CA GLY A 151 16.09 -12.43 -10.90
C GLY A 151 15.89 -12.03 -12.37
N TRP A 152 16.66 -11.08 -12.89
CA TRP A 152 16.56 -10.56 -14.26
C TRP A 152 17.84 -10.77 -15.08
N GLN A 153 19.00 -10.47 -14.50
CA GLN A 153 20.31 -10.56 -15.10
C GLN A 153 21.23 -11.52 -14.32
N ASP A 154 22.15 -12.15 -15.06
CA ASP A 154 23.24 -12.94 -14.51
C ASP A 154 24.53 -12.11 -14.55
N ALA A 155 25.08 -11.80 -13.39
CA ALA A 155 26.41 -11.24 -13.26
C ALA A 155 27.41 -12.36 -12.94
N ILE A 156 28.46 -12.48 -13.75
CA ILE A 156 29.44 -13.56 -13.63
C ILE A 156 30.77 -13.01 -13.14
N SER A 157 31.38 -13.68 -12.17
CA SER A 157 32.76 -13.43 -11.74
C SER A 157 33.49 -14.77 -11.67
N SER A 158 34.72 -14.84 -12.19
CA SER A 158 35.50 -16.08 -12.17
C SER A 158 36.93 -15.81 -11.72
N ASP A 159 37.52 -16.80 -11.08
CA ASP A 159 38.93 -16.80 -10.73
C ASP A 159 39.55 -18.19 -10.78
N THR A 160 40.86 -18.22 -10.62
CA THR A 160 41.65 -19.44 -10.58
C THR A 160 42.35 -19.56 -9.24
N VAL A 161 42.32 -20.75 -8.63
CA VAL A 161 43.10 -21.08 -7.43
C VAL A 161 43.96 -22.29 -7.69
N TYR A 162 45.26 -22.19 -7.40
CA TYR A 162 46.20 -23.28 -7.49
C TYR A 162 46.42 -23.89 -6.10
N THR A 163 46.24 -25.20 -5.94
CA THR A 163 46.62 -25.93 -4.73
C THR A 163 47.87 -26.75 -5.02
N ILE A 164 48.96 -26.48 -4.31
CA ILE A 164 50.23 -27.18 -4.45
C ILE A 164 50.46 -28.00 -3.18
N GLU A 165 50.58 -29.31 -3.34
CA GLU A 165 51.04 -30.24 -2.30
C GLU A 165 52.47 -30.64 -2.65
N ASN A 166 53.45 -30.16 -1.89
CA ASN A 166 54.86 -30.51 -2.08
C ASN A 166 55.25 -31.59 -1.06
N HIS A 167 55.90 -32.66 -1.50
CA HIS A 167 56.34 -33.79 -0.67
C HIS A 167 57.87 -33.81 -0.46
N THR A 168 58.64 -33.03 -1.22
CA THR A 168 60.10 -32.96 -1.16
C THR A 168 60.60 -31.77 -0.36
N ASP A 169 60.07 -30.57 -0.65
CA ASP A 169 60.58 -29.32 -0.09
C ASP A 169 59.70 -28.81 1.06
N ALA A 170 60.32 -28.13 2.02
CA ALA A 170 59.61 -27.48 3.11
C ALA A 170 59.19 -26.06 2.71
N PHE A 171 58.09 -25.57 3.27
CA PHE A 171 57.65 -24.19 3.09
C PHE A 171 58.11 -23.33 4.26
N SER A 172 58.56 -22.11 3.97
CA SER A 172 58.79 -21.05 4.95
C SER A 172 57.90 -19.86 4.61
N LEU A 173 57.31 -19.25 5.64
CA LEU A 173 56.49 -18.05 5.54
C LEU A 173 57.08 -17.01 6.50
N GLU A 174 57.50 -15.87 5.96
CA GLU A 174 58.03 -14.77 6.76
C GLU A 174 56.86 -14.00 7.44
N PRO A 175 56.74 -13.99 8.77
CA PRO A 175 55.54 -13.50 9.46
C PRO A 175 55.24 -12.01 9.28
N ASN A 176 56.25 -11.20 8.94
CA ASN A 176 56.09 -9.74 8.82
C ASN A 176 55.90 -9.28 7.37
N THR A 177 56.47 -10.00 6.42
CA THR A 177 56.45 -9.62 5.00
C THR A 177 55.47 -10.46 4.21
N GLY A 178 55.19 -11.70 4.57
CA GLY A 178 54.32 -12.59 3.79
C GLY A 178 55.02 -13.22 2.61
N ALA A 179 56.33 -12.98 2.50
CA ALA A 179 57.20 -13.70 1.62
C ALA A 179 57.13 -15.20 1.92
N VAL A 180 56.87 -15.99 0.88
CA VAL A 180 56.86 -17.44 0.94
C VAL A 180 58.06 -17.94 0.17
N SER A 181 58.77 -18.90 0.75
CA SER A 181 59.89 -19.57 0.11
C SER A 181 59.79 -21.08 0.27
N PHE A 182 60.32 -21.80 -0.71
CA PHE A 182 60.57 -23.23 -0.57
C PHE A 182 62.00 -23.44 -0.07
N ILE A 183 62.19 -24.34 0.88
CA ILE A 183 63.48 -24.78 1.37
C ILE A 183 63.73 -26.16 0.76
N GLY A 184 64.66 -26.22 -0.20
CA GLY A 184 65.05 -27.46 -0.85
C GLY A 184 65.76 -28.44 0.09
N GLU A 185 65.86 -29.71 -0.28
CA GLU A 185 66.63 -30.72 0.49
C GLU A 185 68.10 -30.32 0.70
N ASN A 186 68.65 -29.51 -0.21
CA ASN A 186 70.01 -28.95 -0.14
C ASN A 186 70.13 -27.75 0.82
N GLY A 187 69.01 -27.27 1.40
CA GLY A 187 68.94 -26.10 2.26
C GLY A 187 68.92 -24.76 1.53
N GLU A 188 68.83 -24.75 0.19
CA GLU A 188 68.65 -23.53 -0.59
C GLU A 188 67.22 -23.00 -0.45
N GLU A 189 67.08 -21.68 -0.42
CA GLU A 189 65.81 -20.99 -0.29
C GLU A 189 65.36 -20.42 -1.64
N TYR A 190 64.21 -20.88 -2.15
CA TYR A 190 63.58 -20.43 -3.39
C TYR A 190 62.42 -19.50 -3.06
N LEU A 191 62.68 -18.19 -3.07
CA LEU A 191 61.70 -17.15 -2.77
C LEU A 191 60.66 -17.00 -3.91
N LEU A 192 59.38 -17.02 -3.57
CA LEU A 192 58.30 -16.78 -4.53
C LEU A 192 58.27 -15.32 -5.02
N PRO A 193 57.96 -15.07 -6.30
CA PRO A 193 57.88 -13.71 -6.84
C PRO A 193 56.70 -12.92 -6.25
N GLN A 194 56.82 -11.60 -6.23
CA GLN A 194 55.78 -10.68 -5.73
C GLN A 194 54.46 -10.73 -6.52
N SER A 195 54.45 -11.31 -7.72
CA SER A 195 53.23 -11.53 -8.50
C SER A 195 52.27 -12.55 -7.87
N ILE A 196 52.71 -13.26 -6.83
CA ILE A 196 51.87 -14.13 -6.01
C ILE A 196 51.33 -13.28 -4.85
N THR A 197 50.13 -12.73 -5.02
CA THR A 197 49.49 -11.78 -4.11
C THR A 197 48.91 -12.38 -2.85
N SER A 198 48.55 -13.65 -2.88
CA SER A 198 47.87 -14.31 -1.79
C SER A 198 48.29 -15.78 -1.70
N VAL A 199 48.75 -16.17 -0.51
CA VAL A 199 49.17 -17.55 -0.20
C VAL A 199 48.50 -18.02 1.08
N PHE A 200 47.84 -19.16 1.02
CA PHE A 200 47.30 -19.84 2.20
C PHE A 200 48.02 -21.16 2.43
N ALA A 201 48.75 -21.25 3.55
CA ALA A 201 49.37 -22.49 4.01
C ALA A 201 48.54 -23.07 5.17
N ASN A 202 48.18 -24.35 5.09
CA ASN A 202 47.49 -25.05 6.19
C ASN A 202 48.43 -26.03 6.91
N PRO A 203 49.24 -25.55 7.88
CA PRO A 203 50.19 -26.41 8.59
C PRO A 203 49.51 -27.46 9.49
N SER A 204 48.22 -27.28 9.83
CA SER A 204 47.50 -28.19 10.76
C SER A 204 47.10 -29.54 10.16
N SER A 205 47.21 -29.70 8.83
CA SER A 205 46.85 -30.94 8.13
C SER A 205 47.97 -31.99 8.10
N GLY A 206 49.17 -31.67 8.58
CA GLY A 206 50.35 -32.55 8.51
C GLY A 206 50.90 -32.75 7.10
N LYS A 207 50.41 -32.00 6.11
CA LYS A 207 50.85 -32.02 4.72
C LYS A 207 51.36 -30.62 4.33
N ASN A 208 52.51 -30.57 3.66
CA ASN A 208 53.11 -29.37 3.08
C ASN A 208 52.22 -28.91 1.89
N LYS A 209 51.11 -28.22 2.19
CA LYS A 209 50.17 -27.69 1.19
C LYS A 209 50.12 -26.17 1.23
N ILE A 210 50.23 -25.55 0.06
CA ILE A 210 49.98 -24.12 -0.16
C ILE A 210 48.89 -23.92 -1.20
N ARG A 211 48.17 -22.81 -1.08
CA ARG A 211 47.23 -22.35 -2.11
C ARG A 211 47.62 -20.98 -2.59
N LEU A 212 47.61 -20.79 -3.90
CA LEU A 212 47.96 -19.57 -4.59
C LEU A 212 46.76 -19.07 -5.39
N SER A 213 46.49 -17.77 -5.34
CA SER A 213 45.50 -17.17 -6.26
C SER A 213 46.07 -17.01 -7.66
N GLY A 214 45.18 -17.00 -8.65
CA GLY A 214 45.50 -16.81 -10.05
C GLY A 214 45.89 -15.38 -10.41
N LYS A 215 46.20 -15.20 -11.70
CA LYS A 215 46.65 -13.92 -12.27
C LYS A 215 45.61 -12.81 -12.12
N GLU A 216 44.33 -13.16 -12.07
CA GLU A 216 43.22 -12.22 -11.93
C GLU A 216 43.32 -11.40 -10.62
N ASP A 217 43.82 -12.00 -9.54
CA ASP A 217 44.03 -11.34 -8.25
C ASP A 217 45.20 -10.34 -8.33
N TRP A 218 46.31 -10.74 -8.96
CA TRP A 218 47.49 -9.87 -9.16
C TRP A 218 47.21 -8.65 -10.03
N GLU A 219 46.51 -8.81 -11.15
CA GLU A 219 46.16 -7.69 -12.03
C GLU A 219 45.33 -6.64 -11.28
N ASN A 220 44.45 -7.07 -10.37
CA ASN A 220 43.66 -6.18 -9.52
C ASN A 220 44.48 -5.52 -8.41
N ALA A 221 45.34 -6.28 -7.72
CA ALA A 221 46.23 -5.73 -6.71
C ALA A 221 47.15 -4.66 -7.30
N LEU A 222 47.69 -4.91 -8.50
CA LEU A 222 48.51 -3.94 -9.23
C LEU A 222 47.73 -2.66 -9.54
N ALA A 223 46.49 -2.78 -10.02
CA ALA A 223 45.62 -1.62 -10.28
C ALA A 223 45.28 -0.82 -9.00
N TYR A 224 45.26 -1.46 -7.83
CA TYR A 224 45.14 -0.78 -6.54
C TYR A 224 46.41 0.00 -6.19
N TYR A 225 47.58 -0.66 -6.23
CA TYR A 225 48.87 -0.01 -5.94
C TYR A 225 49.17 1.16 -6.88
N GLU A 226 48.83 1.03 -8.17
CA GLU A 226 48.94 2.11 -9.15
C GLU A 226 48.06 3.33 -8.80
N ARG A 227 46.87 3.09 -8.24
CA ARG A 227 45.93 4.14 -7.83
C ARG A 227 46.41 4.88 -6.59
N GLU A 228 46.86 4.14 -5.58
CA GLU A 228 47.38 4.69 -4.32
C GLU A 228 48.81 5.24 -4.45
N GLN A 229 49.46 5.03 -5.61
CA GLN A 229 50.85 5.41 -5.88
C GLN A 229 51.84 4.75 -4.92
N GLU A 230 51.54 3.52 -4.52
CA GLU A 230 52.36 2.69 -3.65
C GLU A 230 53.10 1.62 -4.45
N GLN A 231 54.21 1.12 -3.91
CA GLN A 231 54.91 -0.03 -4.50
C GLN A 231 54.23 -1.32 -4.04
N PRO A 232 54.06 -2.32 -4.93
CA PRO A 232 53.60 -3.64 -4.52
C PRO A 232 54.52 -4.20 -3.44
N PHE A 233 53.93 -4.65 -2.34
CA PHE A 233 54.64 -5.36 -1.27
C PHE A 233 54.05 -6.76 -1.13
N TYR A 234 54.79 -7.68 -0.52
CA TYR A 234 54.25 -9.01 -0.22
C TYR A 234 53.05 -8.86 0.73
N GLY A 235 51.85 -9.17 0.24
CA GLY A 235 50.63 -9.00 1.00
C GLY A 235 50.30 -10.26 1.78
N HIS A 236 50.29 -10.19 3.12
CA HIS A 236 49.63 -11.20 3.95
C HIS A 236 48.11 -11.01 3.88
N THR A 237 47.41 -11.76 3.05
CA THR A 237 45.93 -11.83 3.11
C THR A 237 45.49 -13.10 3.83
N TYR A 238 45.28 -12.98 5.15
CA TYR A 238 44.81 -14.09 6.00
C TYR A 238 43.31 -14.40 5.88
N ASN A 239 42.57 -13.78 4.96
CA ASN A 239 41.12 -13.92 4.90
C ASN A 239 40.62 -14.24 3.49
N GLY A 240 40.19 -15.50 3.30
CA GLY A 240 39.20 -15.93 2.32
C GLY A 240 39.54 -15.74 0.84
N LEU A 241 39.69 -16.85 0.10
CA LEU A 241 39.68 -16.85 -1.37
C LEU A 241 38.30 -16.45 -1.96
N PHE A 242 37.28 -16.28 -1.12
CA PHE A 242 35.93 -15.84 -1.49
C PHE A 242 35.35 -15.04 -0.31
N ASN A 243 34.74 -13.89 -0.58
CA ASN A 243 34.12 -13.04 0.45
C ASN A 243 32.59 -13.03 0.31
N LEU A 244 31.93 -13.46 1.38
CA LEU A 244 30.49 -13.28 1.57
C LEU A 244 30.24 -12.10 2.49
N TYR A 245 29.55 -11.07 2.02
CA TYR A 245 29.20 -9.92 2.84
C TYR A 245 27.92 -10.22 3.62
N LEU A 246 28.07 -10.58 4.90
CA LEU A 246 26.96 -10.94 5.77
C LEU A 246 26.40 -9.70 6.48
N PRO A 247 25.14 -9.31 6.24
CA PRO A 247 24.49 -8.28 7.05
C PRO A 247 24.27 -8.80 8.48
N VAL A 248 24.78 -8.06 9.46
CA VAL A 248 24.68 -8.37 10.89
C VAL A 248 23.80 -7.32 11.57
N ALA A 249 22.84 -7.79 12.36
CA ALA A 249 22.04 -6.95 13.24
C ALA A 249 22.09 -7.48 14.67
N ALA A 250 21.78 -6.62 15.64
CA ALA A 250 21.56 -7.03 17.02
C ALA A 250 20.14 -6.67 17.47
N ILE A 251 19.63 -7.55 18.33
CA ILE A 251 18.30 -7.47 18.91
C ILE A 251 18.38 -7.59 20.43
N ASP A 252 17.31 -7.18 21.11
CA ASP A 252 17.02 -7.67 22.46
C ASP A 252 16.25 -9.01 22.34
N PRO A 253 16.83 -10.15 22.73
CA PRO A 253 16.19 -11.45 22.54
C PRO A 253 14.82 -11.58 23.24
N GLN A 254 14.63 -10.94 24.40
CA GLN A 254 13.36 -11.03 25.14
C GLN A 254 12.28 -10.17 24.48
N ALA A 255 12.64 -8.94 24.09
CA ALA A 255 11.70 -8.07 23.41
C ALA A 255 11.33 -8.62 22.02
N GLU A 256 12.29 -9.21 21.31
CA GLU A 256 12.04 -9.83 20.00
C GLU A 256 11.12 -11.05 20.10
N GLN A 257 11.31 -11.86 21.15
CA GLN A 257 10.41 -12.98 21.43
C GLN A 257 8.98 -12.50 21.73
N ALA A 258 8.84 -11.44 22.53
CA ALA A 258 7.52 -10.89 22.85
C ALA A 258 6.84 -10.22 21.64
N LEU A 259 7.61 -9.68 20.69
CA LEU A 259 7.08 -9.01 19.51
C LEU A 259 6.68 -9.99 18.39
N LEU A 260 7.57 -10.93 18.04
CA LEU A 260 7.46 -11.78 16.85
C LEU A 260 7.46 -13.28 17.13
N GLY A 261 7.78 -13.73 18.35
CA GLY A 261 7.90 -15.16 18.65
C GLY A 261 9.15 -15.82 18.04
N LEU A 262 10.27 -15.08 17.89
CA LEU A 262 11.49 -15.54 17.21
C LEU A 262 12.07 -16.87 17.74
N GLU A 263 11.95 -17.16 19.04
CA GLU A 263 12.38 -18.43 19.65
C GLU A 263 11.56 -19.62 19.14
N GLU A 264 10.28 -19.42 18.80
CA GLU A 264 9.40 -20.46 18.25
C GLU A 264 9.78 -20.82 16.80
N ALA A 265 10.49 -19.93 16.12
CA ALA A 265 11.02 -20.11 14.77
C ALA A 265 12.40 -20.80 14.73
N LEU A 266 12.92 -21.25 15.88
CA LEU A 266 14.21 -21.92 15.95
C LEU A 266 14.14 -23.34 15.36
N VAL A 267 15.03 -23.63 14.41
CA VAL A 267 15.13 -24.94 13.74
C VAL A 267 16.18 -25.82 14.41
N GLU A 268 17.34 -25.25 14.75
CA GLU A 268 18.47 -25.96 15.35
C GLU A 268 19.17 -25.12 16.43
N GLY A 269 19.82 -25.79 17.38
CA GLY A 269 20.64 -25.15 18.42
C GLY A 269 19.81 -24.56 19.57
N ARG A 270 20.22 -23.39 20.07
CA ARG A 270 19.54 -22.65 21.14
C ARG A 270 19.30 -21.20 20.76
N TYR A 271 18.29 -20.58 21.36
CA TYR A 271 18.02 -19.15 21.25
C TYR A 271 19.06 -18.31 22.02
N LEU A 272 19.15 -17.02 21.68
CA LEU A 272 19.99 -16.04 22.39
C LEU A 272 19.35 -15.67 23.73
N SER A 273 20.19 -15.49 24.74
CA SER A 273 19.79 -14.97 26.04
C SER A 273 20.33 -13.56 26.24
N SER A 274 19.70 -12.75 27.09
CA SER A 274 20.22 -11.42 27.45
C SER A 274 21.59 -11.46 28.15
N ALA A 275 22.02 -12.64 28.63
CA ALA A 275 23.34 -12.85 29.22
C ALA A 275 24.42 -13.18 28.16
N ASP A 276 24.03 -13.50 26.93
CA ASP A 276 24.96 -13.74 25.83
C ASP A 276 25.62 -12.42 25.40
N THR A 277 26.94 -12.39 25.49
CA THR A 277 27.77 -11.25 25.12
C THR A 277 29.09 -11.74 24.51
N TYR A 278 29.91 -10.81 24.02
CA TYR A 278 31.24 -11.11 23.53
C TYR A 278 32.12 -11.69 24.65
N LYS A 279 32.88 -12.75 24.34
CA LYS A 279 33.83 -13.37 25.26
C LYS A 279 35.24 -13.16 24.74
N GLY A 280 36.09 -12.52 25.53
CA GLY A 280 37.53 -12.40 25.29
C GLY A 280 38.33 -13.12 26.38
N PRO A 281 39.51 -13.69 26.08
CA PRO A 281 40.38 -14.31 27.07
C PRO A 281 41.29 -13.28 27.75
N ASN A 282 41.71 -13.59 28.99
CA ASN A 282 42.59 -12.77 29.82
C ASN A 282 44.02 -12.55 29.25
N ASN A 283 44.37 -13.13 28.09
CA ASN A 283 45.72 -13.08 27.52
C ASN A 283 45.83 -13.37 26.00
N SER A 284 44.74 -13.31 25.22
CA SER A 284 44.83 -13.39 23.76
C SER A 284 43.85 -12.46 23.03
N TYR A 285 44.28 -11.92 21.89
CA TYR A 285 43.56 -10.93 21.08
C TYR A 285 42.43 -11.57 20.25
N SER A 286 41.61 -12.46 20.82
CA SER A 286 40.54 -13.16 20.10
C SER A 286 39.20 -13.13 20.84
N TYR A 287 38.19 -12.47 20.27
CA TYR A 287 36.84 -12.38 20.82
C TYR A 287 35.86 -13.30 20.09
N SER A 288 35.00 -13.98 20.84
CA SER A 288 33.91 -14.80 20.30
C SER A 288 32.57 -14.13 20.60
N ILE A 289 31.73 -13.97 19.57
CA ILE A 289 30.41 -13.35 19.67
C ILE A 289 29.34 -14.40 19.34
N PRO A 290 28.44 -14.74 20.27
CA PRO A 290 27.34 -15.66 19.99
C PRO A 290 26.35 -15.06 18.99
N VAL A 291 25.94 -15.86 18.00
CA VAL A 291 25.00 -15.42 16.95
C VAL A 291 23.94 -16.46 16.60
N LEU A 292 22.77 -15.98 16.15
CA LEU A 292 21.78 -16.77 15.44
C LEU A 292 21.93 -16.57 13.95
N ILE A 293 21.74 -17.65 13.19
CA ILE A 293 21.84 -17.63 11.73
C ILE A 293 20.45 -17.84 11.12
N ASN A 294 20.10 -16.99 10.15
CA ASN A 294 18.88 -17.17 9.37
C ASN A 294 19.06 -18.32 8.38
N ALA A 295 18.12 -19.27 8.37
CA ALA A 295 18.10 -20.41 7.47
C ALA A 295 17.70 -20.04 6.03
N SER A 296 17.13 -18.86 5.80
CA SER A 296 16.69 -18.43 4.47
C SER A 296 17.83 -17.86 3.62
N SER A 297 17.84 -18.17 2.32
CA SER A 297 18.66 -17.45 1.33
C SER A 297 17.85 -16.35 0.67
N PHE A 298 18.40 -15.14 0.64
CA PHE A 298 17.84 -14.03 -0.13
C PHE A 298 18.66 -13.70 -1.39
N GLN A 299 19.73 -14.45 -1.63
CA GLN A 299 20.59 -14.34 -2.80
C GLN A 299 20.54 -15.64 -3.60
N ASN A 300 20.65 -15.52 -4.92
CA ASN A 300 20.80 -16.66 -5.81
C ASN A 300 22.21 -16.66 -6.42
N ILE A 301 23.12 -17.37 -5.77
CA ILE A 301 24.51 -17.49 -6.22
C ILE A 301 24.83 -18.95 -6.47
N THR A 302 25.12 -19.27 -7.72
CA THR A 302 25.58 -20.59 -8.15
C THR A 302 27.10 -20.55 -8.30
N ILE A 303 27.76 -21.57 -7.76
CA ILE A 303 29.20 -21.73 -7.78
C ILE A 303 29.50 -22.99 -8.58
N ASN A 304 30.19 -22.83 -9.71
CA ASN A 304 30.71 -23.91 -10.53
C ASN A 304 32.22 -23.99 -10.34
N ILE A 305 32.75 -25.16 -9.99
CA ILE A 305 34.19 -25.38 -9.79
C ILE A 305 34.62 -26.51 -10.70
N LYS A 306 35.58 -26.21 -11.58
CA LYS A 306 36.28 -27.20 -12.41
C LYS A 306 37.68 -27.43 -11.85
N THR A 307 37.95 -28.66 -11.44
CA THR A 307 39.23 -29.05 -10.85
C THR A 307 40.07 -29.75 -11.91
N TYR A 308 41.26 -29.20 -12.17
CA TYR A 308 42.25 -29.76 -13.08
C TYR A 308 43.47 -30.24 -12.31
N ARG A 309 44.07 -31.35 -12.73
CA ARG A 309 45.42 -31.73 -12.32
C ARG A 309 46.41 -31.13 -13.31
N LEU A 310 47.43 -30.46 -12.81
CA LEU A 310 48.50 -29.93 -13.63
C LEU A 310 49.69 -30.86 -13.59
N THR A 311 50.20 -31.22 -14.77
CA THR A 311 51.42 -32.00 -14.93
C THR A 311 52.44 -31.17 -15.68
N ASP A 312 53.66 -31.11 -15.16
CA ASP A 312 54.79 -30.49 -15.87
C ASP A 312 55.33 -31.47 -16.91
N PRO A 313 55.25 -31.14 -18.22
CA PRO A 313 55.82 -31.96 -19.28
C PRO A 313 57.34 -32.08 -19.20
N ALA A 314 58.02 -31.10 -18.58
CA ALA A 314 59.47 -31.03 -18.49
C ALA A 314 60.05 -31.72 -17.24
N GLN A 315 59.19 -32.11 -16.27
CA GLN A 315 59.57 -32.68 -14.97
C GLN A 315 60.66 -31.85 -14.25
N GLU A 316 60.57 -30.53 -14.33
CA GLU A 316 61.51 -29.64 -13.67
C GLU A 316 61.27 -29.58 -12.16
N ASN A 317 62.22 -29.00 -11.43
CA ASN A 317 62.06 -28.75 -10.01
C ASN A 317 60.99 -27.65 -9.82
N LEU A 318 59.79 -28.04 -9.36
CA LEU A 318 58.65 -27.16 -9.15
C LEU A 318 59.01 -25.92 -8.32
N SER A 319 59.77 -26.08 -7.24
CA SER A 319 60.15 -24.97 -6.35
C SER A 319 61.03 -23.96 -7.05
N GLN A 320 61.98 -24.43 -7.87
CA GLN A 320 62.86 -23.56 -8.63
C GLN A 320 62.10 -22.84 -9.75
N SER A 321 61.35 -23.55 -10.60
CA SER A 321 60.63 -22.96 -11.74
C SER A 321 59.53 -22.00 -11.27
N LEU A 322 58.82 -22.31 -10.17
CA LEU A 322 57.83 -21.43 -9.58
C LEU A 322 58.46 -20.17 -8.96
N SER A 323 59.68 -20.24 -8.41
CA SER A 323 60.40 -19.07 -7.89
C SER A 323 60.87 -18.12 -9.00
N SER A 324 61.25 -18.66 -10.18
CA SER A 324 61.74 -17.85 -11.30
C SER A 324 60.63 -17.28 -12.18
N GLU A 325 59.59 -18.06 -12.46
CA GLU A 325 58.56 -17.72 -13.44
C GLU A 325 57.18 -17.45 -12.82
N GLY A 326 56.98 -17.80 -11.54
CA GLY A 326 55.74 -17.52 -10.81
C GLY A 326 54.50 -18.17 -11.43
N LEU A 327 53.39 -17.42 -11.44
CA LEU A 327 52.11 -17.89 -11.98
C LEU A 327 52.20 -18.28 -13.48
N SER A 328 53.08 -17.65 -14.26
CA SER A 328 53.22 -17.95 -15.68
C SER A 328 53.69 -19.39 -15.94
N TYR A 329 54.48 -19.97 -15.03
CA TYR A 329 54.87 -21.38 -15.10
C TYR A 329 53.67 -22.32 -14.87
N LEU A 330 52.83 -22.03 -13.87
CA LEU A 330 51.61 -22.80 -13.59
C LEU A 330 50.59 -22.72 -14.73
N GLU A 331 50.47 -21.56 -15.38
CA GLU A 331 49.62 -21.37 -16.56
C GLU A 331 50.10 -22.16 -17.78
N GLY A 332 51.41 -22.40 -17.89
CA GLY A 332 52.03 -23.18 -18.97
C GLY A 332 51.92 -24.70 -18.84
N MET A 333 51.53 -25.22 -17.67
CA MET A 333 51.40 -26.66 -17.44
C MET A 333 50.22 -27.28 -18.20
N GLN A 334 50.34 -28.57 -18.52
CA GLN A 334 49.23 -29.32 -19.12
C GLN A 334 48.21 -29.69 -18.04
N GLY A 335 46.94 -29.36 -18.28
CA GLY A 335 45.83 -29.63 -17.36
C GLY A 335 44.94 -30.78 -17.80
N GLU A 336 44.69 -31.73 -16.91
CA GLU A 336 43.69 -32.80 -17.06
C GLU A 336 42.47 -32.49 -16.18
N LEU A 337 41.27 -32.43 -16.75
CA LEU A 337 40.05 -32.19 -15.98
C LEU A 337 39.72 -33.43 -15.13
N LEU A 338 39.76 -33.28 -13.81
CA LEU A 338 39.45 -34.35 -12.87
C LEU A 338 37.96 -34.42 -12.52
N GLY A 339 37.27 -33.27 -12.47
CA GLY A 339 35.87 -33.19 -12.09
C GLY A 339 35.28 -31.78 -12.17
N GLU A 340 33.95 -31.72 -12.14
CA GLU A 340 33.17 -30.49 -12.13
C GLU A 340 32.09 -30.58 -11.05
N LYS A 341 32.04 -29.57 -10.19
CA LYS A 341 31.12 -29.50 -9.06
C LYS A 341 30.34 -28.21 -9.10
N THR A 342 29.01 -28.32 -9.10
CA THR A 342 28.10 -27.18 -8.97
C THR A 342 27.42 -27.22 -7.62
N THR A 343 27.46 -26.11 -6.89
CA THR A 343 26.75 -25.93 -5.61
C THR A 343 26.13 -24.56 -5.55
N THR A 344 25.10 -24.38 -4.72
CA THR A 344 24.62 -23.05 -4.36
C THR A 344 25.44 -22.51 -3.20
N LEU A 345 25.59 -21.19 -3.11
CA LEU A 345 26.20 -20.54 -1.96
C LEU A 345 25.43 -20.83 -0.68
N HIS A 346 24.10 -20.89 -0.77
CA HIS A 346 23.22 -21.14 0.35
C HIS A 346 23.48 -22.49 1.03
N ASP A 347 23.45 -23.57 0.24
CA ASP A 347 23.68 -24.94 0.74
C ASP A 347 25.09 -25.06 1.34
N TYR A 348 26.06 -24.42 0.70
CA TYR A 348 27.43 -24.39 1.19
C TYR A 348 27.55 -23.66 2.53
N PHE A 349 26.97 -22.47 2.64
CA PHE A 349 26.99 -21.63 3.83
C PHE A 349 26.33 -22.33 5.02
N LEU A 350 25.11 -22.88 4.87
CA LEU A 350 24.44 -23.58 5.97
C LEU A 350 25.20 -24.83 6.41
N ARG A 351 25.75 -25.59 5.46
CA ARG A 351 26.61 -26.74 5.81
C ARG A 351 27.84 -26.30 6.59
N TYR A 352 28.49 -25.21 6.16
CA TYR A 352 29.63 -24.63 6.86
C TYR A 352 29.25 -24.21 8.28
N ILE A 353 28.16 -23.48 8.46
CA ILE A 353 27.65 -23.06 9.78
C ILE A 353 27.38 -24.26 10.70
N ARG A 354 26.71 -25.31 10.20
CA ARG A 354 26.41 -26.52 10.99
C ARG A 354 27.66 -27.21 11.51
N ILE A 355 28.70 -27.36 10.67
CA ILE A 355 29.98 -27.96 11.07
C ILE A 355 30.61 -27.19 12.24
N PHE A 356 30.64 -25.86 12.15
CA PHE A 356 31.21 -25.02 13.22
C PHE A 356 30.33 -25.00 14.48
N MET A 357 29.00 -25.06 14.32
CA MET A 357 28.07 -25.18 15.45
C MET A 357 28.27 -26.49 16.21
N GLU A 358 28.42 -27.62 15.52
CA GLU A 358 28.73 -28.94 16.12
C GLU A 358 30.06 -28.93 16.87
N GLN A 359 31.08 -28.30 16.29
CA GLN A 359 32.43 -28.19 16.87
C GLN A 359 32.54 -27.13 17.96
N ARG A 360 31.49 -26.34 18.20
CA ARG A 360 31.52 -25.11 19.04
C ARG A 360 32.67 -24.18 18.62
N GLY A 361 32.91 -24.12 17.32
CA GLY A 361 33.96 -23.32 16.70
C GLY A 361 33.55 -21.87 16.48
N ILE A 362 34.48 -21.11 15.93
CA ILE A 362 34.30 -19.71 15.55
C ILE A 362 34.26 -19.65 14.03
N VAL A 363 33.25 -18.97 13.49
CA VAL A 363 33.06 -18.63 12.09
C VAL A 363 33.62 -17.24 11.84
N GLY A 364 34.48 -17.11 10.84
CA GLY A 364 35.16 -15.85 10.51
C GLY A 364 36.60 -15.79 11.03
N GLY A 365 37.31 -14.74 10.61
CA GLY A 365 38.72 -14.48 10.92
C GLY A 365 38.93 -13.06 11.46
N THR A 366 40.18 -12.58 11.45
CA THR A 366 40.51 -11.21 11.88
C THR A 366 39.78 -10.19 11.01
N MET A 367 38.82 -9.47 11.59
CA MET A 367 38.10 -8.41 10.90
C MET A 367 38.71 -7.07 11.27
N TRP A 368 39.22 -6.35 10.27
CA TRP A 368 39.86 -5.05 10.43
C TRP A 368 38.89 -3.89 10.21
N THR A 369 37.96 -4.10 9.30
CA THR A 369 36.95 -3.14 8.86
C THR A 369 35.63 -3.87 8.61
N TYR A 370 34.54 -3.12 8.65
CA TYR A 370 33.23 -3.57 8.24
C TYR A 370 32.55 -2.47 7.42
N LEU A 371 31.62 -2.87 6.56
CA LEU A 371 31.02 -1.98 5.58
C LEU A 371 29.65 -1.51 6.03
N ARG A 372 29.47 -0.20 6.02
CA ARG A 372 28.23 0.48 6.38
C ARG A 372 27.65 1.20 5.17
N PRO A 373 26.64 0.64 4.49
CA PRO A 373 26.01 1.35 3.37
C PRO A 373 25.16 2.53 3.87
N SER A 374 25.17 3.63 3.13
CA SER A 374 24.27 4.77 3.37
C SER A 374 22.82 4.44 2.98
N PRO A 375 21.82 5.22 3.44
CA PRO A 375 20.48 5.18 2.88
C PRO A 375 20.48 5.43 1.36
N VAL A 376 19.44 4.93 0.70
CA VAL A 376 19.20 5.19 -0.71
C VAL A 376 18.73 6.64 -0.89
N GLN A 377 19.21 7.30 -1.94
CA GLN A 377 18.82 8.67 -2.25
C GLN A 377 17.96 8.68 -3.52
N TYR A 378 16.65 8.74 -3.34
CA TYR A 378 15.69 8.87 -4.42
C TYR A 378 15.62 10.32 -4.92
N MET A 379 15.58 10.49 -6.24
CA MET A 379 15.31 11.76 -6.90
C MET A 379 13.87 11.79 -7.39
N GLN A 380 13.17 12.89 -7.16
CA GLN A 380 11.82 13.07 -7.68
C GLN A 380 11.90 13.56 -9.13
N THR A 381 11.35 12.79 -10.06
CA THR A 381 11.42 13.12 -11.50
C THR A 381 10.42 14.22 -11.83
N GLU A 382 10.88 15.36 -12.36
CA GLU A 382 9.98 16.47 -12.75
C GLU A 382 9.01 16.03 -13.87
N GLY A 383 7.71 16.15 -13.62
CA GLY A 383 6.66 15.98 -14.65
C GLY A 383 5.97 14.60 -14.70
N GLN A 384 6.41 13.61 -13.92
CA GLN A 384 5.66 12.36 -13.69
C GLN A 384 5.25 12.26 -12.23
N GLN A 385 3.94 12.31 -11.96
CA GLN A 385 3.38 12.58 -10.62
C GLN A 385 3.66 11.49 -9.56
N ALA A 386 4.22 10.32 -9.92
CA ALA A 386 4.51 9.23 -8.98
C ALA A 386 5.83 8.46 -9.22
N ALA A 387 6.72 8.95 -10.11
CA ALA A 387 7.94 8.22 -10.47
C ALA A 387 9.17 8.75 -9.72
N LEU A 388 9.64 7.97 -8.74
CA LEU A 388 10.97 8.16 -8.16
C LEU A 388 12.03 7.63 -9.13
N SER A 389 13.20 8.24 -9.17
CA SER A 389 14.34 7.72 -9.93
C SER A 389 15.57 7.60 -9.05
N ILE A 390 16.44 6.68 -9.42
CA ILE A 390 17.73 6.46 -8.76
C ILE A 390 18.78 6.11 -9.81
N SER A 391 19.98 6.65 -9.62
CA SER A 391 21.14 6.38 -10.48
C SER A 391 22.31 5.90 -9.62
N PRO A 392 23.16 4.98 -10.12
CA PRO A 392 24.33 4.52 -9.36
C PRO A 392 25.38 5.63 -9.27
N PHE A 393 26.05 5.74 -8.13
CA PHE A 393 27.20 6.63 -7.95
C PHE A 393 28.43 6.15 -8.72
N GLY A 394 28.48 4.86 -9.07
CA GLY A 394 29.55 4.23 -9.81
C GLY A 394 29.38 2.70 -9.87
N THR A 395 30.47 2.01 -10.22
CA THR A 395 30.54 0.54 -10.17
C THR A 395 30.90 0.08 -8.78
N SER A 396 30.21 -0.95 -8.26
CA SER A 396 30.58 -1.59 -7.00
C SER A 396 31.88 -2.37 -7.15
N GLN A 397 32.74 -2.27 -6.14
CA GLN A 397 33.98 -3.04 -6.02
C GLN A 397 33.82 -4.26 -5.10
N TYR A 398 32.60 -4.48 -4.59
CA TYR A 398 32.28 -5.55 -3.67
C TYR A 398 31.57 -6.68 -4.41
N GLY A 399 32.11 -7.89 -4.30
CA GLY A 399 31.59 -9.08 -4.94
C GLY A 399 32.13 -10.36 -4.29
N PRO A 400 31.77 -11.53 -4.85
CA PRO A 400 32.17 -12.84 -4.31
C PRO A 400 33.68 -13.04 -4.29
N ILE A 401 34.39 -12.46 -5.27
CA ILE A 401 35.83 -12.51 -5.38
C ILE A 401 36.36 -11.09 -5.09
N PRO A 402 37.23 -10.91 -4.08
CA PRO A 402 37.82 -9.61 -3.77
C PRO A 402 38.53 -9.02 -4.99
N GLY A 403 38.26 -7.75 -5.31
CA GLY A 403 38.93 -7.02 -6.39
C GLY A 403 38.50 -7.39 -7.82
N VAL A 404 37.90 -8.57 -8.05
CA VAL A 404 37.44 -9.00 -9.36
C VAL A 404 36.04 -8.46 -9.62
N SER A 405 35.90 -7.63 -10.67
CA SER A 405 34.61 -7.11 -11.11
C SER A 405 33.76 -8.22 -11.75
N SER A 406 32.44 -8.12 -11.62
CA SER A 406 31.51 -8.98 -12.36
C SER A 406 31.28 -8.46 -13.78
N GLU A 407 30.88 -9.36 -14.68
CA GLU A 407 30.37 -9.01 -16.01
C GLU A 407 28.89 -9.45 -16.13
N PRO A 408 27.95 -8.51 -16.38
CA PRO A 408 28.13 -7.05 -16.40
C PRO A 408 28.50 -6.48 -15.00
N ALA A 409 29.05 -5.27 -14.98
CA ALA A 409 29.47 -4.63 -13.73
C ALA A 409 28.26 -4.21 -12.88
N GLN A 410 28.30 -4.56 -11.59
CA GLN A 410 27.23 -4.22 -10.65
C GLN A 410 27.31 -2.75 -10.20
N GLY A 411 26.15 -2.10 -10.03
CA GLY A 411 26.06 -0.71 -9.59
C GLY A 411 26.22 -0.51 -8.09
N ALA A 412 26.83 0.61 -7.69
CA ALA A 412 26.83 1.12 -6.32
C ALA A 412 25.76 2.23 -6.18
N TYR A 413 24.61 1.89 -5.61
CA TYR A 413 23.48 2.80 -5.36
C TYR A 413 23.51 3.42 -3.96
N ARG A 414 24.44 2.96 -3.11
CA ARG A 414 24.68 3.46 -1.76
C ARG A 414 26.14 3.85 -1.60
N ARG A 415 26.43 4.79 -0.70
CA ARG A 415 27.80 5.17 -0.35
C ARG A 415 28.34 4.17 0.67
N ALA A 416 29.57 3.72 0.46
CA ALA A 416 30.32 2.96 1.46
C ALA A 416 30.81 3.89 2.56
N LEU A 417 30.38 3.64 3.79
CA LEU A 417 31.02 4.16 5.00
C LEU A 417 31.87 3.02 5.57
N ILE A 418 33.14 3.28 5.85
CA ILE A 418 34.08 2.30 6.40
C ILE A 418 34.55 2.88 7.73
N ASP A 419 34.34 2.13 8.82
CA ASP A 419 34.90 2.46 10.12
C ASP A 419 36.02 1.49 10.45
N ASP A 420 37.10 2.02 11.01
CA ASP A 420 38.19 1.25 11.59
C ASP A 420 37.82 0.86 13.03
N PHE A 421 38.16 -0.37 13.44
CA PHE A 421 38.05 -0.76 14.84
C PHE A 421 39.10 -0.01 15.68
N VAL A 422 38.69 0.86 16.61
CA VAL A 422 39.60 1.71 17.43
C VAL A 422 40.40 0.91 18.46
N LEU A 423 40.10 -0.38 18.65
CA LEU A 423 40.82 -1.24 19.58
C LEU A 423 42.24 -1.60 19.11
N ILE A 424 42.74 -1.14 17.96
CA ILE A 424 44.09 -1.44 17.47
C ILE A 424 45.17 -0.69 18.29
N GLU A 425 45.47 -1.13 19.51
CA GLU A 425 46.75 -0.80 20.16
C GLU A 425 47.86 -1.70 19.58
N ASN A 426 48.95 -1.10 19.11
CA ASN A 426 50.21 -1.76 18.71
C ASN A 426 50.19 -2.68 17.47
N HIS A 427 49.37 -2.43 16.45
CA HIS A 427 49.37 -3.21 15.18
C HIS A 427 49.11 -4.72 15.34
N THR A 428 48.83 -5.20 16.56
CA THR A 428 48.33 -6.54 16.83
C THR A 428 46.81 -6.47 16.74
N GLY A 429 46.27 -6.79 15.56
CA GLY A 429 44.82 -6.80 15.34
C GLY A 429 44.09 -7.65 16.35
N TYR A 430 43.01 -7.12 16.91
CA TYR A 430 42.06 -7.93 17.66
C TYR A 430 41.27 -8.76 16.66
N THR A 431 41.38 -10.08 16.77
CA THR A 431 40.57 -11.02 16.02
C THR A 431 39.22 -11.15 16.71
N PHE A 432 38.11 -11.12 15.97
CA PHE A 432 36.82 -11.48 16.52
C PHE A 432 36.07 -12.33 15.52
N GLY A 433 35.29 -13.29 16.01
CA GLY A 433 34.51 -14.14 15.13
C GLY A 433 33.19 -14.55 15.76
N PHE A 434 32.31 -15.05 14.91
CA PHE A 434 30.95 -15.42 15.27
C PHE A 434 30.88 -16.87 15.71
N THR A 435 30.31 -17.14 16.88
CA THR A 435 30.03 -18.48 17.34
C THR A 435 28.55 -18.76 17.11
N PRO A 436 28.18 -19.52 16.06
CA PRO A 436 26.77 -19.84 15.81
C PRO A 436 26.24 -20.69 16.95
N VAL A 437 25.16 -20.22 17.60
CA VAL A 437 24.50 -20.94 18.71
C VAL A 437 23.16 -21.53 18.31
N GLY A 438 22.56 -21.07 17.22
CA GLY A 438 21.30 -21.58 16.69
C GLY A 438 20.99 -21.08 15.29
N ILE A 439 20.04 -21.77 14.63
CA ILE A 439 19.55 -21.48 13.28
C ILE A 439 18.03 -21.31 13.37
N TYR A 440 17.50 -20.25 12.77
CA TYR A 440 16.06 -19.94 12.78
C TYR A 440 15.51 -19.76 11.35
N ASP A 441 14.21 -19.99 11.17
CA ASP A 441 13.50 -19.78 9.89
C ASP A 441 12.14 -19.13 10.12
N LEU A 442 11.94 -17.94 9.56
CA LEU A 442 10.70 -17.16 9.69
C LEU A 442 9.81 -17.21 8.45
N THR A 443 10.15 -18.00 7.43
CA THR A 443 9.36 -18.08 6.19
C THR A 443 7.91 -18.51 6.43
N GLU A 444 7.66 -19.36 7.42
CA GLU A 444 6.32 -19.78 7.81
C GLU A 444 5.53 -18.73 8.63
N PHE A 445 6.22 -17.71 9.17
CA PHE A 445 5.65 -16.67 10.03
C PHE A 445 5.40 -15.34 9.29
N ALA A 446 5.58 -15.29 7.98
CA ALA A 446 5.29 -14.11 7.17
C ALA A 446 3.78 -13.77 7.22
N GLY A 447 3.44 -12.62 7.80
CA GLY A 447 2.08 -12.13 7.93
C GLY A 447 1.40 -11.78 6.60
N SER A 448 0.18 -11.24 6.67
CA SER A 448 -0.57 -10.78 5.49
C SER A 448 0.15 -9.66 4.74
N THR A 449 0.17 -9.73 3.40
CA THR A 449 0.73 -8.67 2.54
C THR A 449 -0.11 -7.38 2.51
N ILE A 450 -1.31 -7.38 3.09
CA ILE A 450 -2.28 -6.26 3.01
C ILE A 450 -2.01 -5.16 4.06
N ASN A 451 -1.52 -5.52 5.24
CA ASN A 451 -1.10 -4.62 6.33
C ASN A 451 0.37 -4.81 6.69
N GLN A 452 1.18 -5.27 5.75
CA GLN A 452 2.59 -5.48 5.99
C GLN A 452 3.29 -4.15 6.31
N VAL A 453 4.01 -4.11 7.43
CA VAL A 453 4.96 -3.05 7.77
C VAL A 453 6.38 -3.54 7.46
N PRO A 454 7.39 -2.65 7.39
CA PRO A 454 8.74 -3.09 7.07
C PRO A 454 9.27 -4.08 8.13
N GLN A 455 9.35 -5.37 7.78
CA GLN A 455 9.98 -6.43 8.59
C GLN A 455 11.39 -6.72 8.08
N GLU A 456 12.19 -5.69 7.83
CA GLU A 456 13.45 -5.79 7.07
C GLU A 456 14.54 -6.63 7.76
N LEU A 457 14.36 -6.97 9.04
CA LEU A 457 15.21 -7.95 9.72
C LEU A 457 15.04 -9.37 9.15
N TYR A 458 13.87 -9.66 8.59
CA TYR A 458 13.42 -11.04 8.37
C TYR A 458 12.83 -11.30 6.99
N SER A 459 12.35 -10.26 6.31
CA SER A 459 11.73 -10.35 5.00
C SER A 459 12.51 -9.54 3.96
N ALA A 460 12.78 -10.15 2.80
CA ALA A 460 13.38 -9.43 1.69
C ALA A 460 12.43 -8.37 1.12
N PRO A 461 12.97 -7.23 0.65
CA PRO A 461 12.17 -6.22 -0.01
C PRO A 461 11.52 -6.79 -1.27
N ARG A 462 10.23 -6.46 -1.48
CA ARG A 462 9.53 -6.83 -2.70
C ARG A 462 9.74 -5.76 -3.77
N ALA A 463 10.51 -6.13 -4.79
CA ALA A 463 10.78 -5.32 -5.96
C ALA A 463 10.39 -6.09 -7.22
N VAL A 464 9.45 -5.58 -8.01
CA VAL A 464 8.96 -6.25 -9.22
C VAL A 464 9.23 -5.39 -10.45
N LEU A 465 10.10 -5.84 -11.33
CA LEU A 465 10.37 -5.19 -12.61
C LEU A 465 9.12 -5.22 -13.50
N ARG A 466 8.68 -4.05 -13.94
CA ARG A 466 7.49 -3.85 -14.79
C ARG A 466 7.83 -3.38 -16.18
N GLU A 467 8.82 -2.50 -16.31
CA GLU A 467 9.34 -2.02 -17.59
C GLU A 467 10.84 -2.28 -17.63
N ASP A 468 11.34 -2.85 -18.71
CA ASP A 468 12.78 -3.05 -18.92
C ASP A 468 13.51 -1.73 -19.23
N LYS A 469 14.84 -1.79 -19.35
CA LYS A 469 15.69 -0.65 -19.73
C LYS A 469 15.34 0.00 -21.06
N ASP A 470 14.68 -0.72 -21.96
CA ASP A 470 14.30 -0.25 -23.30
C ASP A 470 12.87 0.34 -23.29
N GLY A 471 12.19 0.33 -22.14
CA GLY A 471 10.84 0.84 -21.93
C GLY A 471 9.73 -0.13 -22.33
N ASN A 472 10.05 -1.42 -22.55
CA ASN A 472 9.04 -2.42 -22.87
C ASN A 472 8.35 -2.89 -21.58
N VAL A 473 7.01 -2.84 -21.57
CA VAL A 473 6.20 -3.36 -20.47
C VAL A 473 6.23 -4.89 -20.49
N LEU A 474 6.69 -5.50 -19.40
CA LEU A 474 6.75 -6.94 -19.24
C LEU A 474 5.35 -7.53 -18.99
N GLN A 475 4.98 -8.60 -19.71
CA GLN A 475 3.67 -9.25 -19.54
C GLN A 475 3.51 -9.89 -18.16
N GLN A 476 4.59 -10.43 -17.61
CA GLN A 476 4.68 -10.90 -16.24
C GLN A 476 5.82 -10.15 -15.57
N GLY A 477 5.53 -9.53 -14.43
CA GLY A 477 6.57 -8.83 -13.67
C GLY A 477 7.59 -9.82 -13.13
N VAL A 478 8.87 -9.44 -13.17
CA VAL A 478 9.98 -10.26 -12.68
C VAL A 478 10.37 -9.77 -11.28
N THR A 479 10.48 -10.67 -10.31
CA THR A 479 10.90 -10.27 -8.95
C THR A 479 12.42 -10.10 -8.93
N ILE A 480 12.88 -8.92 -8.54
CA ILE A 480 14.29 -8.63 -8.37
C ILE A 480 14.71 -9.03 -6.95
N ILE A 481 15.86 -9.69 -6.82
CA ILE A 481 16.42 -10.16 -5.56
C ILE A 481 17.81 -9.54 -5.33
N PRO A 482 18.23 -9.35 -4.06
CA PRO A 482 19.56 -8.81 -3.76
C PRO A 482 20.67 -9.78 -4.19
N THR A 483 21.85 -9.23 -4.48
CA THR A 483 23.08 -9.97 -4.78
C THR A 483 24.11 -9.83 -3.64
N ASN A 484 25.30 -10.42 -3.76
CA ASN A 484 26.42 -10.24 -2.81
C ASN A 484 27.09 -8.86 -2.90
N ASN A 485 26.36 -7.86 -3.41
CA ASN A 485 26.78 -6.48 -3.47
C ASN A 485 26.14 -5.67 -2.32
N PRO A 486 26.87 -5.38 -1.24
CA PRO A 486 26.38 -4.60 -0.10
C PRO A 486 26.00 -3.14 -0.46
N LEU A 487 26.45 -2.64 -1.61
CA LEU A 487 26.10 -1.32 -2.14
C LEU A 487 25.06 -1.38 -3.28
N GLY A 488 24.46 -2.55 -3.52
CA GLY A 488 23.47 -2.77 -4.57
C GLY A 488 22.21 -1.93 -4.37
N TYR A 489 21.24 -2.05 -5.29
CA TYR A 489 19.96 -1.36 -5.17
C TYR A 489 19.11 -1.95 -4.03
N LEU A 490 18.95 -3.28 -4.02
CA LEU A 490 18.28 -4.01 -2.95
C LEU A 490 19.31 -4.46 -1.92
N SER A 491 18.96 -4.36 -0.64
CA SER A 491 19.74 -4.92 0.47
C SER A 491 19.19 -6.30 0.84
N GLN A 492 20.10 -7.22 1.16
CA GLN A 492 19.71 -8.46 1.83
C GLN A 492 19.35 -8.18 3.31
N PRO A 493 18.26 -8.77 3.84
CA PRO A 493 17.97 -8.78 5.27
C PRO A 493 19.11 -9.37 6.11
N PRO A 494 19.30 -8.91 7.37
CA PRO A 494 20.22 -9.54 8.31
C PRO A 494 20.12 -11.07 8.33
N VAL A 495 21.25 -11.73 8.08
CA VAL A 495 21.37 -13.19 8.16
C VAL A 495 22.06 -13.65 9.45
N VAL A 496 22.68 -12.71 10.15
CA VAL A 496 23.32 -12.93 11.45
C VAL A 496 22.68 -12.00 12.47
N LEU A 497 22.13 -12.58 13.54
CA LEU A 497 21.63 -11.82 14.68
C LEU A 497 22.52 -12.02 15.91
N THR A 498 22.78 -10.95 16.63
CA THR A 498 23.48 -10.98 17.93
C THR A 498 22.76 -10.13 18.98
N THR A 499 23.38 -9.90 20.13
CA THR A 499 22.81 -9.18 21.26
C THR A 499 23.24 -7.70 21.29
N LEU A 500 22.41 -6.82 21.86
CA LEU A 500 22.74 -5.38 21.99
C LEU A 500 24.11 -5.12 22.65
N PRO A 501 24.52 -5.83 23.73
CA PRO A 501 25.86 -5.66 24.30
C PRO A 501 26.99 -5.98 23.33
N ALA A 502 26.82 -7.00 22.47
CA ALA A 502 27.78 -7.32 21.42
C ALA A 502 27.79 -6.25 20.32
N ALA A 503 26.62 -5.70 19.95
CA ALA A 503 26.55 -4.58 19.03
C ALA A 503 27.23 -3.31 19.56
N LYS A 504 27.04 -2.97 20.83
CA LYS A 504 27.73 -1.83 21.46
C LYS A 504 29.26 -1.99 21.39
N PHE A 505 29.74 -3.20 21.67
CA PHE A 505 31.15 -3.54 21.54
C PHE A 505 31.67 -3.43 20.10
N LEU A 506 30.91 -3.93 19.12
CA LEU A 506 31.29 -3.88 17.71
C LEU A 506 31.22 -2.46 17.13
N ALA A 507 30.20 -1.69 17.48
CA ALA A 507 30.00 -0.34 16.96
C ALA A 507 30.88 0.72 17.63
N GLN A 508 31.39 0.45 18.85
CA GLN A 508 32.26 1.34 19.64
C GLN A 508 31.68 2.76 19.84
N ARG A 509 30.37 2.86 19.97
CA ARG A 509 29.64 4.11 20.19
C ARG A 509 28.41 3.86 21.07
N ASP A 510 27.96 4.91 21.75
CA ASP A 510 26.81 4.84 22.64
C ASP A 510 25.47 4.92 21.90
N ASP A 511 25.44 5.48 20.69
CA ASP A 511 24.27 5.62 19.83
C ASP A 511 24.19 4.50 18.78
N TYR A 512 24.36 3.24 19.19
CA TYR A 512 24.45 2.11 18.25
C TYR A 512 23.09 1.53 17.82
N ILE A 513 21.98 1.93 18.44
CA ILE A 513 20.64 1.42 18.13
C ILE A 513 20.08 2.17 16.91
N SER A 514 19.69 1.44 15.87
CA SER A 514 19.20 1.96 14.59
C SER A 514 17.72 2.33 14.62
N ALA A 515 16.90 1.57 15.34
CA ALA A 515 15.46 1.80 15.46
C ALA A 515 14.90 1.08 16.68
N VAL A 516 13.74 1.52 17.16
CA VAL A 516 12.96 0.82 18.19
C VAL A 516 11.56 0.56 17.66
N ARG A 517 11.15 -0.71 17.60
CA ARG A 517 9.80 -1.13 17.23
C ARG A 517 8.98 -1.26 18.51
N VAL A 518 7.86 -0.56 18.59
CA VAL A 518 7.07 -0.44 19.82
C VAL A 518 5.68 -1.00 19.62
N ARG A 519 5.24 -1.84 20.55
CA ARG A 519 3.88 -2.33 20.70
C ARG A 519 3.22 -1.60 21.86
N VAL A 520 2.01 -1.08 21.65
CA VAL A 520 1.25 -0.32 22.65
C VAL A 520 0.08 -1.15 23.14
N ALA A 521 -0.11 -1.23 24.45
CA ALA A 521 -1.19 -2.02 25.04
C ALA A 521 -2.56 -1.38 24.74
N GLY A 522 -3.61 -2.17 24.57
CA GLY A 522 -4.99 -1.66 24.53
C GLY A 522 -5.36 -0.89 23.26
N VAL A 523 -4.71 -1.21 22.14
CA VAL A 523 -5.00 -0.65 20.80
C VAL A 523 -5.43 -1.73 19.80
N GLU A 524 -5.88 -2.90 20.27
CA GLU A 524 -6.22 -4.07 19.45
C GLU A 524 -7.43 -3.81 18.54
N THR A 525 -8.36 -2.95 18.98
CA THR A 525 -9.57 -2.62 18.23
C THR A 525 -9.39 -1.32 17.45
N ALA A 526 -9.81 -1.28 16.19
CA ALA A 526 -9.80 -0.09 15.35
C ALA A 526 -10.75 0.99 15.90
N GLY A 527 -10.29 2.24 15.95
CA GLY A 527 -11.14 3.37 16.33
C GLY A 527 -10.40 4.58 16.94
N GLU A 528 -11.16 5.64 17.18
CA GLU A 528 -10.63 6.90 17.73
C GLU A 528 -9.97 6.73 19.12
N ALA A 529 -10.42 5.77 19.93
CA ALA A 529 -9.84 5.53 21.25
C ALA A 529 -8.39 5.00 21.14
N SER A 530 -8.18 3.98 20.31
CA SER A 530 -6.86 3.43 19.99
C SER A 530 -5.98 4.48 19.32
N GLN A 531 -6.53 5.27 18.39
CA GLN A 531 -5.82 6.38 17.75
C GLN A 531 -5.33 7.42 18.78
N ARG A 532 -6.20 7.90 19.68
CA ARG A 532 -5.78 8.88 20.69
C ARG A 532 -4.73 8.32 21.63
N LYS A 533 -4.80 7.03 21.95
CA LYS A 533 -3.81 6.35 22.77
C LYS A 533 -2.46 6.26 22.07
N ILE A 534 -2.43 5.81 20.81
CA ILE A 534 -1.19 5.69 20.05
C ILE A 534 -0.55 7.05 19.78
N GLU A 535 -1.35 8.07 19.45
CA GLU A 535 -0.85 9.46 19.27
C GLU A 535 -0.32 10.06 20.57
N LYS A 536 -0.89 9.68 21.73
CA LYS A 536 -0.36 10.10 23.03
C LYS A 536 1.02 9.48 23.27
N VAL A 537 1.14 8.16 23.13
CA VAL A 537 2.41 7.44 23.32
C VAL A 537 3.46 7.94 22.33
N ALA A 538 3.11 8.12 21.06
CA ALA A 538 4.03 8.63 20.04
C ALA A 538 4.56 10.03 20.39
N ARG A 539 3.69 10.96 20.78
CA ARG A 539 4.11 12.30 21.24
C ARG A 539 4.99 12.24 22.48
N GLU A 540 4.66 11.37 23.43
CA GLU A 540 5.43 11.22 24.66
C GLU A 540 6.85 10.69 24.38
N ILE A 541 7.00 9.75 23.43
CA ILE A 541 8.31 9.31 22.93
C ILE A 541 9.07 10.49 22.30
N GLU A 542 8.46 11.24 21.39
CA GLU A 542 9.10 12.39 20.71
C GLU A 542 9.56 13.45 21.73
N GLU A 543 8.70 13.81 22.69
CA GLU A 543 8.99 14.85 23.70
C GLU A 543 10.09 14.44 24.67
N LEU A 544 10.13 13.18 25.10
CA LEU A 544 11.12 12.69 26.07
C LEU A 544 12.50 12.41 25.45
N THR A 545 12.52 11.90 24.22
CA THR A 545 13.76 11.39 23.60
C THR A 545 14.34 12.32 22.53
N GLY A 546 13.52 13.21 21.96
CA GLY A 546 13.87 14.00 20.77
C GLY A 546 13.99 13.16 19.48
N LEU A 547 13.61 11.88 19.53
CA LEU A 547 13.63 10.97 18.39
C LEU A 547 12.42 11.20 17.49
N GLN A 548 12.50 10.66 16.28
CA GLN A 548 11.45 10.75 15.29
C GLN A 548 10.53 9.52 15.40
N VAL A 549 9.22 9.75 15.41
CA VAL A 549 8.25 8.68 15.63
C VAL A 549 7.28 8.54 14.45
N ASP A 550 7.14 7.32 13.98
CA ASP A 550 6.26 6.92 12.90
C ASP A 550 5.18 5.97 13.42
N ILE A 551 3.92 6.38 13.31
CA ILE A 551 2.78 5.53 13.67
C ILE A 551 2.53 4.57 12.50
N THR A 552 2.75 3.29 12.74
CA THR A 552 2.53 2.22 11.76
C THR A 552 1.20 1.50 11.96
N LEU A 553 0.54 1.70 13.11
CA LEU A 553 -0.82 1.24 13.35
C LEU A 553 -1.79 1.76 12.27
N GLY A 554 -2.55 0.84 11.66
CA GLY A 554 -3.45 1.16 10.55
C GLY A 554 -2.75 1.65 9.28
N SER A 555 -1.45 1.38 9.11
CA SER A 555 -0.74 1.59 7.85
C SER A 555 -1.03 0.49 6.84
N SER A 556 -0.77 0.76 5.56
CA SER A 556 -0.90 -0.25 4.50
C SER A 556 0.15 -0.01 3.42
N PRO A 557 0.69 -1.08 2.79
CA PRO A 557 1.56 -0.94 1.65
C PRO A 557 0.87 -0.20 0.50
N GLN A 558 1.63 0.65 -0.16
CA GLN A 558 1.34 1.39 -1.36
C GLN A 558 2.39 1.04 -2.40
N THR A 559 1.95 0.77 -3.60
CA THR A 559 2.83 0.52 -4.72
C THR A 559 3.44 1.83 -5.23
N VAL A 560 4.76 1.89 -5.30
CA VAL A 560 5.53 3.02 -5.86
C VAL A 560 6.37 2.52 -7.02
N LEU A 561 6.37 3.27 -8.13
CA LEU A 561 7.18 2.95 -9.29
C LEU A 561 8.49 3.72 -9.21
N VAL A 562 9.60 2.99 -9.18
CA VAL A 562 10.96 3.54 -9.14
C VAL A 562 11.67 3.23 -10.45
N ASP A 563 12.19 4.24 -11.12
CA ASP A 563 13.07 4.11 -12.27
C ASP A 563 14.53 3.89 -11.80
N VAL A 564 15.01 2.65 -11.93
CA VAL A 564 16.36 2.24 -11.52
C VAL A 564 17.28 2.30 -12.74
N GLN A 565 17.99 3.43 -12.82
CA GLN A 565 18.84 3.77 -13.95
C GLN A 565 20.21 3.09 -13.86
N GLY A 566 20.89 3.00 -14.99
CA GLY A 566 22.27 2.51 -15.11
C GLY A 566 23.29 3.65 -15.26
N SER A 567 24.50 3.29 -15.68
CA SER A 567 25.55 4.22 -16.10
C SER A 567 26.27 3.66 -17.33
N ASP A 568 27.33 4.31 -17.82
CA ASP A 568 28.12 3.82 -18.97
C ASP A 568 28.67 2.38 -18.76
N LYS A 569 28.88 1.96 -17.51
CA LYS A 569 29.43 0.65 -17.14
C LYS A 569 28.43 -0.28 -16.45
N VAL A 570 27.33 0.27 -15.93
CA VAL A 570 26.34 -0.47 -15.15
C VAL A 570 25.06 -0.53 -15.95
N GLU A 571 24.57 -1.73 -16.24
CA GLU A 571 23.33 -1.88 -16.99
C GLU A 571 22.13 -1.34 -16.19
N ALA A 572 21.22 -0.64 -16.85
CA ALA A 572 19.98 -0.17 -16.22
C ALA A 572 19.03 -1.36 -15.99
N LEU A 573 18.31 -1.36 -14.86
CA LEU A 573 17.26 -2.33 -14.61
C LEU A 573 15.96 -1.93 -15.34
N GLY A 574 15.57 -0.65 -15.25
CA GLY A 574 14.29 -0.14 -15.74
C GLY A 574 13.36 0.24 -14.60
N LYS A 575 12.04 0.18 -14.81
CA LYS A 575 11.06 0.57 -13.78
C LYS A 575 10.61 -0.59 -12.92
N VAL A 576 10.84 -0.45 -11.63
CA VAL A 576 10.57 -1.43 -10.59
C VAL A 576 9.41 -0.94 -9.72
N GLU A 577 8.41 -1.79 -9.51
CA GLU A 577 7.38 -1.60 -8.49
C GLU A 577 7.91 -2.03 -7.13
N GLU A 578 7.79 -1.15 -6.14
CA GLU A 578 8.10 -1.41 -4.74
C GLU A 578 6.89 -1.21 -3.85
N LEU A 579 6.88 -1.89 -2.70
CA LEU A 579 5.84 -1.74 -1.68
C LEU A 579 6.34 -0.83 -0.55
N TRP A 580 5.96 0.44 -0.63
CA TRP A 580 6.24 1.45 0.39
C TRP A 580 5.09 1.51 1.40
N VAL A 581 5.34 1.87 2.65
CA VAL A 581 4.28 1.84 3.66
C VAL A 581 3.66 3.23 3.83
N ARG A 582 2.37 3.35 3.47
CA ARG A 582 1.57 4.55 3.69
C ARG A 582 0.96 4.51 5.08
N GLN A 583 1.25 5.53 5.88
CA GLN A 583 0.78 5.62 7.27
C GLN A 583 -0.70 6.00 7.36
N LEU A 584 -1.35 5.59 8.46
CA LEU A 584 -2.70 6.03 8.86
C LEU A 584 -3.83 5.78 7.84
N VAL A 585 -3.68 4.78 6.97
CA VAL A 585 -4.68 4.43 5.95
C VAL A 585 -6.00 4.00 6.60
N GLY A 586 -5.96 3.03 7.52
CA GLY A 586 -7.17 2.54 8.21
C GLY A 586 -7.94 3.64 8.95
N ILE A 587 -7.22 4.56 9.61
CA ILE A 587 -7.79 5.72 10.31
C ILE A 587 -8.45 6.68 9.32
N THR A 588 -7.76 6.99 8.22
CA THR A 588 -8.28 7.90 7.19
C THR A 588 -9.54 7.33 6.56
N LEU A 589 -9.54 6.04 6.23
CA LEU A 589 -10.71 5.35 5.67
C LEU A 589 -11.90 5.39 6.63
N GLN A 590 -11.72 5.06 7.91
CA GLN A 590 -12.80 5.09 8.89
C GLN A 590 -13.44 6.48 9.02
N ARG A 591 -12.59 7.53 9.05
CA ARG A 591 -13.03 8.92 9.14
C ARG A 591 -13.79 9.36 7.89
N ASP A 592 -13.27 9.00 6.72
CA ASP A 592 -13.81 9.43 5.44
C ASP A 592 -15.14 8.73 5.12
N PHE A 593 -15.27 7.42 5.40
CA PHE A 593 -16.54 6.71 5.31
C PHE A 593 -17.64 7.41 6.14
N THR A 594 -17.34 7.73 7.41
CA THR A 594 -18.31 8.37 8.29
C THR A 594 -18.75 9.75 7.78
N ARG A 595 -17.80 10.56 7.28
CA ARG A 595 -18.09 11.90 6.76
C ARG A 595 -18.91 11.85 5.47
N PHE A 596 -18.52 11.00 4.53
CA PHE A 596 -19.20 10.90 3.23
C PHE A 596 -20.60 10.29 3.36
N ASP A 597 -20.76 9.26 4.19
CA ASP A 597 -22.06 8.66 4.48
C ASP A 597 -23.04 9.68 5.08
N THR A 598 -22.56 10.46 6.05
CA THR A 598 -23.39 11.49 6.70
C THR A 598 -23.85 12.55 5.70
N LEU A 599 -22.94 12.99 4.82
CA LEU A 599 -23.21 14.01 3.83
C LEU A 599 -24.19 13.51 2.75
N LEU A 600 -24.00 12.27 2.28
CA LEU A 600 -24.89 11.63 1.32
C LEU A 600 -26.28 11.36 1.92
N PHE A 601 -26.32 10.83 3.15
CA PHE A 601 -27.57 10.56 3.86
C PHE A 601 -28.36 11.86 4.09
N ALA A 602 -27.71 12.94 4.49
CA ALA A 602 -28.35 14.24 4.67
C ALA A 602 -28.94 14.78 3.34
N ALA A 603 -28.19 14.69 2.24
CA ALA A 603 -28.65 15.13 0.92
C ALA A 603 -29.85 14.29 0.42
N MET A 604 -29.78 12.96 0.59
CA MET A 604 -30.87 12.05 0.24
C MET A 604 -32.11 12.28 1.11
N PHE A 605 -31.95 12.40 2.43
CA PHE A 605 -33.04 12.66 3.37
C PHE A 605 -33.78 13.96 3.02
N PHE A 606 -33.03 15.02 2.71
CA PHE A 606 -33.62 16.28 2.27
C PHE A 606 -34.37 16.12 0.94
N SER A 607 -33.79 15.39 -0.04
CA SER A 607 -34.45 15.07 -1.32
C SER A 607 -35.78 14.31 -1.13
N PHE A 608 -35.82 13.33 -0.23
CA PHE A 608 -37.05 12.60 0.09
C PHE A 608 -38.11 13.49 0.74
N GLY A 609 -37.70 14.37 1.66
CA GLY A 609 -38.61 15.35 2.26
C GLY A 609 -39.25 16.26 1.20
N VAL A 610 -38.48 16.72 0.22
CA VAL A 610 -38.99 17.51 -0.91
C VAL A 610 -39.92 16.70 -1.80
N PHE A 611 -39.61 15.43 -2.08
CA PHE A 611 -40.53 14.56 -2.83
C PHE A 611 -41.87 14.44 -2.12
N ILE A 612 -41.87 14.17 -0.82
CA ILE A 612 -43.10 14.01 -0.03
C ILE A 612 -43.89 15.32 -0.02
N TYR A 613 -43.21 16.45 0.17
CA TYR A 613 -43.81 17.78 0.11
C TYR A 613 -44.52 18.05 -1.22
N THR A 614 -43.81 17.87 -2.33
CA THR A 614 -44.34 18.12 -3.68
C THR A 614 -45.48 17.16 -4.02
N SER A 615 -45.39 15.91 -3.55
CA SER A 615 -46.43 14.91 -3.72
C SER A 615 -47.67 15.16 -2.87
N ALA A 616 -47.51 15.61 -1.63
CA ALA A 616 -48.61 16.02 -0.77
C ALA A 616 -49.36 17.21 -1.41
N ALA A 617 -48.62 18.20 -1.91
CA ALA A 617 -49.18 19.35 -2.62
C ALA A 617 -49.92 18.95 -3.91
N LEU A 618 -49.46 17.91 -4.62
CA LEU A 618 -50.12 17.31 -5.78
C LEU A 618 -51.48 16.69 -5.40
N ASN A 619 -51.50 15.81 -4.39
CA ASN A 619 -52.71 15.12 -3.97
C ASN A 619 -53.77 16.08 -3.43
N LEU A 620 -53.37 17.14 -2.73
CA LEU A 620 -54.28 18.17 -2.24
C LEU A 620 -55.07 18.87 -3.36
N ASN A 621 -54.51 19.01 -4.57
CA ASN A 621 -55.24 19.61 -5.69
C ASN A 621 -56.42 18.75 -6.14
N GLY A 622 -56.31 17.42 -6.05
CA GLY A 622 -57.41 16.51 -6.36
C GLY A 622 -58.50 16.48 -5.29
N ARG A 623 -58.21 16.96 -4.08
CA ARG A 623 -59.08 16.85 -2.89
C ARG A 623 -59.62 18.20 -2.40
N GLN A 624 -59.45 19.27 -3.16
CA GLN A 624 -59.92 20.61 -2.77
C GLN A 624 -61.43 20.64 -2.51
N GLN A 625 -62.23 19.91 -3.30
CA GLN A 625 -63.67 19.80 -3.11
C GLN A 625 -64.04 19.08 -1.80
N GLU A 626 -63.32 18.01 -1.44
CA GLU A 626 -63.53 17.29 -0.18
C GLU A 626 -63.25 18.20 1.03
N ILE A 627 -62.11 18.90 1.01
CA ILE A 627 -61.73 19.83 2.08
C ILE A 627 -62.73 21.00 2.17
N GLY A 628 -63.17 21.52 1.03
CA GLY A 628 -64.19 22.57 0.94
C GLY A 628 -65.52 22.14 1.58
N VAL A 629 -66.00 20.93 1.28
CA VAL A 629 -67.23 20.36 1.87
C VAL A 629 -67.06 20.13 3.38
N LEU A 630 -65.94 19.59 3.84
CA LEU A 630 -65.69 19.40 5.28
C LEU A 630 -65.71 20.73 6.04
N LYS A 631 -65.16 21.79 5.43
CA LYS A 631 -65.22 23.14 6.00
C LYS A 631 -66.62 23.74 6.00
N THR A 632 -67.43 23.55 4.95
CA THR A 632 -68.81 24.06 4.95
C THR A 632 -69.71 23.34 5.95
N VAL A 633 -69.40 22.08 6.28
CA VAL A 633 -70.04 21.32 7.37
C VAL A 633 -69.57 21.78 8.77
N GLY A 634 -68.59 22.69 8.86
CA GLY A 634 -68.16 23.31 10.11
C GLY A 634 -66.96 22.64 10.81
N TRP A 635 -66.18 21.82 10.10
CA TRP A 635 -64.96 21.24 10.66
C TRP A 635 -63.90 22.33 10.93
N LYS A 636 -63.35 22.34 12.15
CA LYS A 636 -62.24 23.24 12.54
C LYS A 636 -60.93 22.84 11.83
N ASP A 637 -60.07 23.83 11.56
CA ASP A 637 -58.76 23.64 10.89
C ASP A 637 -57.90 22.55 11.53
N LYS A 638 -57.84 22.49 12.87
CA LYS A 638 -57.09 21.45 13.61
C LYS A 638 -57.62 20.03 13.34
N ARG A 639 -58.94 19.88 13.15
CA ARG A 639 -59.57 18.57 12.90
C ARG A 639 -59.34 18.11 11.46
N ILE A 640 -59.30 19.05 10.52
CA ILE A 640 -58.93 18.79 9.12
C ILE A 640 -57.45 18.43 9.00
N LEU A 641 -56.58 19.17 9.71
CA LEU A 641 -55.15 18.86 9.76
C LEU A 641 -54.91 17.46 10.36
N GLY A 642 -55.53 17.15 11.50
CA GLY A 642 -55.43 15.83 12.12
C GLY A 642 -55.96 14.69 11.24
N TYR A 643 -57.03 14.95 10.48
CA TYR A 643 -57.55 14.00 9.49
C TYR A 643 -56.51 13.69 8.41
N LEU A 644 -55.95 14.73 7.77
CA LEU A 644 -54.95 14.56 6.71
C LEU A 644 -53.65 13.92 7.24
N LEU A 645 -53.19 14.34 8.43
CA LEU A 645 -52.02 13.74 9.08
C LEU A 645 -52.24 12.26 9.38
N SER A 646 -53.41 11.88 9.90
CA SER A 646 -53.71 10.48 10.23
C SER A 646 -53.71 9.57 8.98
N GLU A 647 -54.12 10.10 7.83
CA GLU A 647 -54.09 9.38 6.57
C GLU A 647 -52.67 9.22 6.03
N ALA A 648 -51.85 10.29 6.13
CA ALA A 648 -50.44 10.23 5.79
C ALA A 648 -49.66 9.28 6.70
N LEU A 649 -49.98 9.24 8.00
CA LEU A 649 -49.37 8.33 8.97
C LEU A 649 -49.70 6.87 8.63
N LEU A 650 -50.96 6.59 8.26
CA LEU A 650 -51.39 5.27 7.84
C LEU A 650 -50.69 4.84 6.54
N LEU A 651 -50.53 5.75 5.58
CA LEU A 651 -49.76 5.49 4.37
C LEU A 651 -48.29 5.18 4.68
N ALA A 652 -47.66 5.98 5.55
CA ALA A 652 -46.28 5.74 5.96
C ALA A 652 -46.11 4.38 6.65
N LEU A 653 -47.09 3.94 7.44
CA LEU A 653 -47.09 2.61 8.04
C LEU A 653 -47.20 1.51 6.97
N ILE A 654 -48.12 1.63 6.02
CA ILE A 654 -48.29 0.64 4.94
C ILE A 654 -47.03 0.56 4.07
N THR A 655 -46.50 1.70 3.62
CA THR A 655 -45.29 1.70 2.79
C THR A 655 -44.05 1.33 3.58
N GLY A 656 -44.01 1.63 4.88
CA GLY A 656 -43.02 1.11 5.81
C GLY A 656 -43.04 -0.42 5.89
N CYS A 657 -44.21 -1.06 6.01
CA CYS A 657 -44.32 -2.52 5.97
C CYS A 657 -43.86 -3.12 4.64
N ILE A 658 -44.21 -2.47 3.51
CA ILE A 658 -43.77 -2.92 2.19
C ILE A 658 -42.25 -2.79 2.05
N ALA A 659 -41.68 -1.67 2.50
CA ALA A 659 -40.24 -1.45 2.48
C ALA A 659 -39.49 -2.43 3.38
N PHE A 660 -39.99 -2.66 4.60
CA PHE A 660 -39.46 -3.66 5.52
C PHE A 660 -39.43 -5.05 4.88
N ALA A 661 -40.55 -5.51 4.31
CA ALA A 661 -40.62 -6.81 3.64
C ALA A 661 -39.70 -6.89 2.41
N ALA A 662 -39.61 -5.82 1.62
CA ALA A 662 -38.71 -5.75 0.46
C ALA A 662 -37.24 -5.82 0.89
N THR A 663 -36.85 -5.09 1.95
CA THR A 663 -35.50 -5.12 2.50
C THR A 663 -35.14 -6.49 3.07
N LEU A 664 -36.06 -7.16 3.76
CA LEU A 664 -35.88 -8.55 4.19
C LEU A 664 -35.68 -9.49 3.01
N GLY A 665 -36.45 -9.33 1.93
CA GLY A 665 -36.31 -10.13 0.72
C GLY A 665 -34.96 -9.93 0.03
N VAL A 666 -34.50 -8.69 -0.08
CA VAL A 666 -33.21 -8.37 -0.71
C VAL A 666 -32.03 -8.87 0.14
N THR A 667 -32.07 -8.65 1.45
CA THR A 667 -31.00 -9.12 2.36
C THR A 667 -30.90 -10.65 2.37
N ALA A 668 -32.03 -11.35 2.38
CA ALA A 668 -32.06 -12.82 2.26
C ALA A 668 -31.52 -13.31 0.91
N LEU A 669 -31.84 -12.62 -0.20
CA LEU A 669 -31.32 -12.96 -1.54
C LEU A 669 -29.80 -12.81 -1.62
N LEU A 670 -29.24 -11.82 -0.91
CA LEU A 670 -27.81 -11.55 -0.85
C LEU A 670 -27.06 -12.44 0.15
N GLY A 671 -27.77 -13.34 0.85
CA GLY A 671 -27.19 -14.22 1.87
C GLY A 671 -26.69 -13.50 3.12
N GLN A 672 -27.12 -12.26 3.34
CA GLN A 672 -26.70 -11.43 4.49
C GLN A 672 -27.59 -11.70 5.71
N PRO A 673 -27.05 -11.61 6.95
CA PRO A 673 -27.83 -11.84 8.16
C PRO A 673 -29.00 -10.86 8.27
N ILE A 674 -30.17 -11.39 8.64
CA ILE A 674 -31.40 -10.60 8.74
C ILE A 674 -31.40 -9.81 10.06
N ALA A 675 -30.96 -8.56 10.01
CA ALA A 675 -30.99 -7.63 11.14
C ALA A 675 -32.39 -7.01 11.33
N LEU A 676 -33.25 -7.71 12.08
CA LEU A 676 -34.65 -7.31 12.34
C LEU A 676 -34.77 -6.01 13.15
N ASP A 677 -33.85 -5.80 14.09
CA ASP A 677 -33.72 -4.60 14.90
C ASP A 677 -33.45 -3.36 14.03
N ARG A 678 -32.52 -3.47 13.08
CA ARG A 678 -32.11 -2.39 12.17
C ARG A 678 -33.20 -2.08 11.15
N ALA A 679 -33.80 -3.11 10.55
CA ALA A 679 -34.92 -2.93 9.63
C ALA A 679 -36.13 -2.26 10.32
N GLY A 680 -36.27 -2.40 11.65
CA GLY A 680 -37.27 -1.69 12.45
C GLY A 680 -37.11 -0.17 12.45
N LEU A 681 -35.91 0.37 12.26
CA LEU A 681 -35.65 1.83 12.23
C LEU A 681 -36.28 2.53 11.02
N VAL A 682 -36.67 1.78 9.99
CA VAL A 682 -37.37 2.30 8.81
C VAL A 682 -38.71 2.92 9.21
N PHE A 683 -39.41 2.36 10.19
CA PHE A 683 -40.71 2.88 10.64
C PHE A 683 -40.62 4.30 11.23
N PRO A 684 -39.80 4.59 12.27
CA PRO A 684 -39.67 5.94 12.80
C PRO A 684 -39.10 6.90 11.76
N LEU A 685 -38.18 6.46 10.91
CA LEU A 685 -37.58 7.31 9.87
C LEU A 685 -38.63 7.72 8.81
N MET A 686 -39.44 6.79 8.33
CA MET A 686 -40.51 7.04 7.37
C MET A 686 -41.64 7.88 7.98
N LEU A 687 -41.99 7.64 9.24
CA LEU A 687 -42.94 8.47 9.97
C LEU A 687 -42.42 9.91 10.09
N GLY A 688 -41.16 10.08 10.48
CA GLY A 688 -40.49 11.37 10.56
C GLY A 688 -40.48 12.12 9.22
N LEU A 689 -40.04 11.44 8.14
CA LEU A 689 -40.05 11.99 6.78
C LEU A 689 -41.45 12.39 6.32
N MET A 690 -42.46 11.54 6.57
CA MET A 690 -43.83 11.83 6.19
C MET A 690 -44.38 13.03 6.96
N MET A 691 -44.09 13.13 8.27
CA MET A 691 -44.49 14.27 9.09
C MET A 691 -43.83 15.56 8.60
N LEU A 692 -42.51 15.56 8.42
CA LEU A 692 -41.76 16.72 7.94
C LEU A 692 -42.23 17.18 6.55
N GLY A 693 -42.45 16.25 5.62
CA GLY A 693 -42.88 16.55 4.26
C GLY A 693 -44.35 17.00 4.14
N THR A 694 -45.24 16.52 5.01
CA THR A 694 -46.69 16.78 4.89
C THR A 694 -47.22 17.88 5.80
N ILE A 695 -46.55 18.21 6.92
CA ILE A 695 -47.07 19.16 7.91
C ILE A 695 -47.32 20.56 7.35
N LEU A 696 -46.39 21.07 6.54
CA LEU A 696 -46.48 22.37 5.89
C LEU A 696 -47.62 22.42 4.85
N PRO A 697 -47.67 21.53 3.82
CA PRO A 697 -48.71 21.61 2.81
C PRO A 697 -50.10 21.31 3.39
N PHE A 698 -50.21 20.41 4.38
CA PHE A 698 -51.50 20.14 5.03
C PHE A 698 -51.93 21.28 5.95
N GLY A 699 -51.01 21.92 6.67
CA GLY A 699 -51.30 23.10 7.48
C GLY A 699 -51.78 24.27 6.61
N GLN A 700 -51.13 24.50 5.46
CA GLN A 700 -51.55 25.51 4.50
C GLN A 700 -52.93 25.18 3.91
N ALA A 701 -53.20 23.92 3.54
CA ALA A 701 -54.49 23.50 3.00
C ALA A 701 -55.62 23.63 4.03
N ALA A 702 -55.37 23.25 5.28
CA ALA A 702 -56.34 23.33 6.37
C ALA A 702 -56.76 24.77 6.69
N ARG A 703 -55.92 25.78 6.39
CA ARG A 703 -56.22 27.20 6.63
C ARG A 703 -56.94 27.92 5.47
N ARG A 704 -57.12 27.28 4.30
CA ARG A 704 -57.78 27.93 3.15
C ARG A 704 -59.28 28.19 3.40
N SER A 705 -59.81 29.27 2.82
CA SER A 705 -61.22 29.63 3.00
C SER A 705 -62.15 28.72 2.17
N PRO A 706 -63.36 28.38 2.66
CA PRO A 706 -64.30 27.51 1.94
C PRO A 706 -64.67 28.06 0.56
N LEU A 707 -64.82 29.38 0.45
CA LEU A 707 -65.17 30.08 -0.79
C LEU A 707 -64.14 29.82 -1.90
N SER A 708 -62.84 29.89 -1.54
CA SER A 708 -61.74 29.64 -2.49
C SER A 708 -61.59 28.18 -2.94
N LEU A 709 -62.16 27.24 -2.18
CA LEU A 709 -62.08 25.81 -2.46
C LEU A 709 -63.27 25.29 -3.29
N LEU A 710 -64.41 26.00 -3.22
CA LEU A 710 -65.65 25.64 -3.92
C LEU A 710 -65.89 26.49 -5.18
N SER A 711 -65.19 27.61 -5.35
CA SER A 711 -65.25 28.44 -6.57
C SER A 711 -64.64 27.70 -7.76
N ILE A 712 -65.43 26.87 -8.43
CA ILE A 712 -65.07 26.23 -9.69
C ILE A 712 -65.46 27.21 -10.81
N GLY A 713 -64.48 27.89 -11.40
CA GLY A 713 -64.65 28.58 -12.67
C GLY A 713 -64.86 30.10 -12.62
N GLU A 714 -64.81 30.75 -11.46
CA GLU A 714 -64.64 32.21 -11.44
C GLU A 714 -63.20 32.52 -11.85
N MET A 715 -63.02 33.06 -13.06
CA MET A 715 -61.74 33.56 -13.51
C MET A 715 -61.33 34.69 -12.56
N GLN A 716 -60.32 34.47 -11.73
CA GLN A 716 -59.64 35.59 -11.09
C GLN A 716 -59.04 36.46 -12.20
N GLU A 717 -59.53 37.70 -12.30
CA GLU A 717 -58.97 38.70 -13.20
C GLU A 717 -57.50 38.97 -12.84
N GLY A 718 -56.60 38.38 -13.61
CA GLY A 718 -55.20 38.78 -13.61
C GLY A 718 -55.06 40.05 -14.43
N LYS A 719 -54.78 41.19 -13.78
CA LYS A 719 -54.38 42.44 -14.46
C LYS A 719 -53.11 42.17 -15.30
N GLY A 720 -53.25 42.08 -16.62
CA GLY A 720 -52.10 41.90 -17.51
C GLY A 720 -52.41 42.18 -18.98
N ASN A 721 -51.53 42.95 -19.62
CA ASN A 721 -51.67 43.33 -21.03
C ASN A 721 -51.56 42.13 -21.98
N ALA A 722 -52.47 42.07 -22.96
CA ALA A 722 -52.42 41.13 -24.07
C ALA A 722 -51.17 41.40 -24.94
N SER A 723 -50.51 40.34 -25.38
CA SER A 723 -49.26 40.40 -26.15
C SER A 723 -49.37 39.54 -27.38
N ALA A 724 -48.65 39.90 -28.44
CA ALA A 724 -48.53 39.11 -29.67
C ALA A 724 -48.12 37.65 -29.38
N PHE A 725 -48.86 36.71 -29.99
CA PHE A 725 -48.66 35.26 -29.92
C PHE A 725 -47.38 34.85 -30.65
N ASN A 726 -46.25 34.79 -29.95
CA ASN A 726 -45.01 34.24 -30.51
C ASN A 726 -44.44 33.16 -29.59
N MET A 727 -43.97 32.05 -30.16
CA MET A 727 -43.60 30.84 -29.42
C MET A 727 -42.43 31.06 -28.44
N ARG A 728 -41.47 31.92 -28.80
CA ARG A 728 -40.35 32.31 -27.91
C ARG A 728 -40.82 33.19 -26.75
N SER A 729 -41.82 34.05 -26.95
CA SER A 729 -42.31 34.99 -25.92
C SER A 729 -43.24 34.33 -24.89
N LEU A 730 -43.92 33.23 -25.26
CA LEU A 730 -44.81 32.49 -24.36
C LEU A 730 -44.06 31.77 -23.24
N SER A 731 -43.00 31.01 -23.54
CA SER A 731 -42.24 30.30 -22.50
C SER A 731 -41.56 31.26 -21.50
N SER A 732 -40.94 32.33 -21.97
CA SER A 732 -40.27 33.32 -21.12
C SER A 732 -41.26 34.17 -20.31
N LYS A 733 -42.43 34.53 -20.87
CA LYS A 733 -43.50 35.20 -20.11
C LYS A 733 -44.17 34.28 -19.10
N ASN A 734 -44.31 32.98 -19.37
CA ASN A 734 -44.85 32.02 -18.40
C ASN A 734 -43.94 31.86 -17.19
N ILE A 735 -42.62 31.77 -17.42
CA ILE A 735 -41.62 31.76 -16.34
C ILE A 735 -41.71 33.05 -15.52
N SER A 736 -41.80 34.22 -16.16
CA SER A 736 -41.87 35.52 -15.48
C SER A 736 -43.19 35.80 -14.76
N LYS A 737 -44.33 35.31 -15.28
CA LYS A 737 -45.66 35.44 -14.64
C LYS A 737 -45.86 34.44 -13.50
N GLN A 738 -45.14 33.32 -13.48
CA GLN A 738 -45.26 32.26 -12.48
C GLN A 738 -43.98 32.05 -11.68
N ARG A 739 -43.26 33.15 -11.35
CA ARG A 739 -41.97 33.12 -10.62
C ARG A 739 -41.99 32.22 -9.39
N ALA A 740 -43.03 32.32 -8.55
CA ALA A 740 -43.14 31.50 -7.34
C ALA A 740 -43.21 29.98 -7.60
N ARG A 741 -43.71 29.55 -8.76
CA ARG A 741 -43.80 28.12 -9.12
C ARG A 741 -42.55 27.62 -9.81
N PHE A 742 -41.99 28.44 -10.70
CA PHE A 742 -40.71 28.13 -11.32
C PHE A 742 -39.61 28.02 -10.26
N THR A 743 -39.55 28.97 -9.33
CA THR A 743 -38.62 28.94 -8.19
C THR A 743 -38.86 27.75 -7.26
N ALA A 744 -40.11 27.38 -6.98
CA ALA A 744 -40.40 26.18 -6.19
C ALA A 744 -39.99 24.88 -6.89
N ALA A 745 -40.16 24.81 -8.22
CA ALA A 745 -39.73 23.66 -9.02
C ALA A 745 -38.20 23.55 -9.07
N THR A 746 -37.49 24.69 -9.23
CA THR A 746 -36.03 24.69 -9.23
C THR A 746 -35.48 24.35 -7.85
N LEU A 747 -35.96 25.02 -6.80
CA LEU A 747 -35.53 24.76 -5.42
C LEU A 747 -35.80 23.31 -4.98
N GLY A 748 -36.88 22.70 -5.48
CA GLY A 748 -37.22 21.32 -5.17
C GLY A 748 -36.33 20.26 -5.85
N LEU A 749 -35.65 20.61 -6.95
CA LEU A 749 -34.78 19.69 -7.69
C LEU A 749 -33.32 19.76 -7.23
N ILE A 750 -32.91 20.88 -6.61
CA ILE A 750 -31.53 21.07 -6.12
C ILE A 750 -31.07 19.91 -5.24
N PRO A 751 -31.81 19.45 -4.21
CA PRO A 751 -31.35 18.37 -3.32
C PRO A 751 -31.10 17.04 -4.03
N ALA A 752 -31.94 16.76 -5.02
CA ALA A 752 -31.89 15.53 -5.79
C ALA A 752 -30.64 15.50 -6.68
N PHE A 753 -30.40 16.57 -7.44
CA PHE A 753 -29.16 16.71 -8.21
C PHE A 753 -27.93 16.84 -7.33
N LEU A 754 -28.04 17.50 -6.18
CA LEU A 754 -26.96 17.64 -5.22
C LEU A 754 -26.53 16.27 -4.68
N ALA A 755 -27.46 15.44 -4.21
CA ALA A 755 -27.16 14.08 -3.76
C ALA A 755 -26.47 13.25 -4.85
N LEU A 756 -26.93 13.37 -6.10
CA LEU A 756 -26.36 12.63 -7.23
C LEU A 756 -24.95 13.09 -7.61
N ILE A 757 -24.71 14.41 -7.65
CA ILE A 757 -23.38 14.98 -7.92
C ILE A 757 -22.42 14.64 -6.78
N LEU A 758 -22.86 14.82 -5.52
CA LEU A 758 -22.06 14.46 -4.35
C LEU A 758 -21.71 12.98 -4.37
N PHE A 759 -22.66 12.09 -4.62
CA PHE A 759 -22.41 10.65 -4.71
C PHE A 759 -21.34 10.32 -5.76
N PHE A 760 -21.43 10.92 -6.95
CA PHE A 760 -20.45 10.70 -8.01
C PHE A 760 -19.04 11.18 -7.59
N PHE A 761 -18.93 12.38 -7.03
CA PHE A 761 -17.64 12.91 -6.59
C PHE A 761 -17.07 12.17 -5.39
N ILE A 762 -17.91 11.76 -4.43
CA ILE A 762 -17.51 10.90 -3.32
C ILE A 762 -16.96 9.58 -3.86
N THR A 763 -17.62 8.96 -4.85
CA THR A 763 -17.14 7.72 -5.46
C THR A 763 -15.77 7.92 -6.12
N LEU A 764 -15.55 9.04 -6.83
CA LEU A 764 -14.26 9.35 -7.45
C LEU A 764 -13.16 9.65 -6.43
N ILE A 765 -13.47 10.44 -5.39
CA ILE A 765 -12.54 10.78 -4.32
C ILE A 765 -12.13 9.51 -3.57
N MET A 766 -13.12 8.69 -3.19
CA MET A 766 -12.87 7.43 -2.49
C MET A 766 -12.12 6.44 -3.36
N ALA A 767 -12.42 6.33 -4.66
CA ALA A 767 -11.65 5.49 -5.56
C ALA A 767 -10.18 5.91 -5.60
N GLY A 768 -9.89 7.22 -5.63
CA GLY A 768 -8.51 7.71 -5.57
C GLY A 768 -7.81 7.37 -4.25
N GLU A 769 -8.44 7.68 -3.12
CA GLU A 769 -7.87 7.39 -1.78
C GLU A 769 -7.67 5.88 -1.54
N LEU A 770 -8.68 5.08 -1.88
CA LEU A 770 -8.65 3.62 -1.74
C LEU A 770 -7.63 2.99 -2.70
N SER A 771 -7.49 3.49 -3.93
CA SER A 771 -6.52 2.94 -4.89
C SER A 771 -5.06 3.12 -4.46
N GLY A 772 -4.79 4.08 -3.59
CA GLY A 772 -3.43 4.43 -3.14
C GLY A 772 -2.82 3.46 -2.14
N SER A 773 -3.50 2.38 -1.73
CA SER A 773 -2.93 1.35 -0.84
C SER A 773 -3.55 -0.02 -1.11
N LEU A 774 -2.87 -1.10 -0.73
CA LEU A 774 -3.38 -2.46 -0.90
C LEU A 774 -4.65 -2.70 -0.07
N LEU A 775 -4.72 -2.19 1.17
CA LEU A 775 -5.91 -2.27 2.02
C LEU A 775 -7.08 -1.51 1.38
N GLY A 776 -6.82 -0.31 0.86
CA GLY A 776 -7.83 0.48 0.19
C GLY A 776 -8.36 -0.22 -1.08
N GLN A 777 -7.49 -0.80 -1.91
CA GLN A 777 -7.90 -1.55 -3.09
C GLN A 777 -8.75 -2.78 -2.72
N HIS A 778 -8.38 -3.49 -1.65
CA HIS A 778 -9.17 -4.60 -1.12
C HIS A 778 -10.58 -4.14 -0.71
N ILE A 779 -10.68 -3.06 0.06
CA ILE A 779 -11.95 -2.47 0.49
C ILE A 779 -12.76 -1.94 -0.70
N GLN A 780 -12.12 -1.36 -1.71
CA GLN A 780 -12.78 -0.86 -2.90
C GLN A 780 -13.53 -1.98 -3.64
N ILE A 781 -12.89 -3.14 -3.80
CA ILE A 781 -13.51 -4.31 -4.46
C ILE A 781 -14.74 -4.77 -3.69
N LEU A 782 -14.70 -4.75 -2.35
CA LEU A 782 -15.84 -5.12 -1.50
C LEU A 782 -17.03 -4.15 -1.65
N ILE A 783 -16.77 -2.85 -1.71
CA ILE A 783 -17.84 -1.81 -1.67
C ILE A 783 -18.37 -1.45 -3.07
N GLN A 784 -17.62 -1.73 -4.15
CA GLN A 784 -17.99 -1.29 -5.50
C GLN A 784 -19.42 -1.68 -5.96
N PRO A 785 -19.93 -2.91 -5.72
CA PRO A 785 -21.29 -3.28 -6.09
C PRO A 785 -22.36 -2.43 -5.40
N TYR A 786 -22.12 -2.05 -4.14
CA TYR A 786 -23.00 -1.20 -3.36
C TYR A 786 -23.10 0.20 -3.95
N HIS A 787 -21.97 0.80 -4.34
CA HIS A 787 -21.98 2.13 -4.93
C HIS A 787 -22.83 2.19 -6.21
N TYR A 788 -22.79 1.15 -7.05
CA TYR A 788 -23.65 1.08 -8.23
C TYR A 788 -25.14 0.97 -7.89
N LEU A 789 -25.50 0.19 -6.87
CA LEU A 789 -26.88 0.04 -6.43
C LEU A 789 -27.44 1.37 -5.88
N VAL A 790 -26.67 2.05 -5.03
CA VAL A 790 -27.06 3.36 -4.48
C VAL A 790 -27.19 4.41 -5.57
N MET A 791 -26.25 4.47 -6.51
CA MET A 791 -26.33 5.39 -7.65
C MET A 791 -27.63 5.17 -8.44
N ALA A 792 -27.96 3.91 -8.75
CA ALA A 792 -29.18 3.56 -9.47
C ALA A 792 -30.43 4.00 -8.68
N LEU A 793 -30.42 3.83 -7.36
CA LEU A 793 -31.51 4.26 -6.50
C LEU A 793 -31.68 5.80 -6.49
N ILE A 794 -30.60 6.55 -6.31
CA ILE A 794 -30.63 8.02 -6.32
C ILE A 794 -31.14 8.51 -7.68
N LEU A 795 -30.66 7.96 -8.78
CA LEU A 795 -31.13 8.27 -10.13
C LEU A 795 -32.64 8.05 -10.27
N LEU A 796 -33.15 6.92 -9.77
CA LEU A 796 -34.57 6.58 -9.86
C LEU A 796 -35.43 7.54 -9.03
N VAL A 797 -35.00 7.89 -7.82
CA VAL A 797 -35.67 8.88 -6.94
C VAL A 797 -35.68 10.26 -7.59
N CYS A 798 -34.54 10.72 -8.10
CA CYS A 798 -34.42 11.98 -8.83
C CYS A 798 -35.39 12.03 -10.02
N GLN A 799 -35.49 10.92 -10.76
CA GLN A 799 -36.41 10.80 -11.89
C GLN A 799 -37.88 10.87 -11.44
N MET A 800 -38.22 10.26 -10.30
CA MET A 800 -39.57 10.32 -9.73
C MET A 800 -39.95 11.72 -9.25
N ILE A 801 -39.03 12.45 -8.61
CA ILE A 801 -39.22 13.86 -8.22
C ILE A 801 -39.56 14.69 -9.46
N LEU A 802 -38.76 14.53 -10.51
CA LEU A 802 -38.92 15.28 -11.75
C LEU A 802 -40.25 14.96 -12.46
N LEU A 803 -40.63 13.68 -12.53
CA LEU A 803 -41.94 13.24 -13.04
C LEU A 803 -43.11 13.83 -12.25
N ASN A 804 -42.98 13.95 -10.92
CA ASN A 804 -44.00 14.58 -10.08
C ASN A 804 -44.11 16.09 -10.34
N ILE A 805 -42.99 16.81 -10.38
CA ILE A 805 -42.98 18.26 -10.62
C ILE A 805 -43.57 18.60 -12.00
N THR A 806 -43.19 17.86 -13.04
CA THR A 806 -43.73 18.04 -14.40
C THR A 806 -45.22 17.73 -14.48
N THR A 807 -45.67 16.64 -13.84
CA THR A 807 -47.09 16.29 -13.75
C THR A 807 -47.90 17.35 -12.99
N LEU A 808 -47.35 17.90 -11.90
CA LEU A 808 -47.95 18.99 -11.13
C LEU A 808 -48.14 20.23 -12.00
N ASN A 809 -47.12 20.61 -12.76
CA ASN A 809 -47.16 21.77 -13.64
C ASN A 809 -48.23 21.63 -14.73
N ILE A 810 -48.36 20.46 -15.34
CA ILE A 810 -49.36 20.20 -16.40
C ILE A 810 -50.77 20.13 -15.81
N SER A 811 -50.94 19.46 -14.67
CA SER A 811 -52.26 19.30 -14.04
C SER A 811 -52.91 20.64 -13.68
N LYS A 812 -52.12 21.62 -13.20
CA LYS A 812 -52.59 22.98 -12.89
C LYS A 812 -52.89 23.83 -14.12
N ARG A 813 -52.38 23.44 -15.30
CA ARG A 813 -52.51 24.19 -16.56
C ARG A 813 -53.43 23.50 -17.57
N GLN A 814 -54.28 22.57 -17.12
CA GLN A 814 -55.23 21.87 -18.00
C GLN A 814 -56.17 22.83 -18.73
N ALA A 815 -56.63 23.91 -18.07
CA ALA A 815 -57.47 24.92 -18.71
C ALA A 815 -56.73 25.68 -19.82
N GLU A 816 -55.46 26.07 -19.58
CA GLU A 816 -54.61 26.73 -20.57
C GLU A 816 -54.31 25.82 -21.77
N VAL A 817 -53.98 24.55 -21.52
CA VAL A 817 -53.77 23.55 -22.57
C VAL A 817 -55.05 23.36 -23.40
N GLY A 818 -56.22 23.36 -22.76
CA GLY A 818 -57.51 23.35 -23.43
C GLY A 818 -57.70 24.53 -24.38
N VAL A 819 -57.43 25.75 -23.90
CA VAL A 819 -57.53 26.98 -24.70
C VAL A 819 -56.56 26.96 -25.88
N LEU A 820 -55.30 26.55 -25.68
CA LEU A 820 -54.29 26.48 -26.75
C LEU A 820 -54.67 25.47 -27.83
N LEU A 821 -55.21 24.31 -27.45
CA LEU A 821 -55.68 23.31 -28.41
C LEU A 821 -56.91 23.79 -29.18
N THR A 822 -57.85 24.48 -28.52
CA THR A 822 -59.00 25.10 -29.22
C THR A 822 -58.59 26.26 -30.12
N ALA A 823 -57.48 26.93 -29.81
CA ALA A 823 -56.87 27.97 -30.65
C ALA A 823 -56.04 27.40 -31.82
N GLY A 824 -56.05 26.08 -32.04
CA GLY A 824 -55.41 25.43 -33.20
C GLY A 824 -53.95 25.01 -33.01
N TRP A 825 -53.40 25.05 -31.78
CA TRP A 825 -52.03 24.62 -31.55
C TRP A 825 -51.88 23.09 -31.66
N LYS A 826 -50.80 22.63 -32.30
CA LYS A 826 -50.51 21.19 -32.38
C LYS A 826 -50.07 20.64 -31.00
N PRO A 827 -50.46 19.41 -30.62
CA PRO A 827 -50.02 18.78 -29.36
C PRO A 827 -48.50 18.73 -29.20
N ALA A 828 -47.76 18.48 -30.29
CA ALA A 828 -46.30 18.49 -30.29
C ALA A 828 -45.71 19.86 -29.89
N THR A 829 -46.31 20.95 -30.35
CA THR A 829 -45.90 22.33 -30.04
C THR A 829 -46.11 22.65 -28.55
N ILE A 830 -47.19 22.14 -27.97
CA ILE A 830 -47.50 22.30 -26.54
C ILE A 830 -46.50 21.50 -25.70
N VAL A 831 -46.26 20.23 -26.04
CA VAL A 831 -45.27 19.39 -25.35
C VAL A 831 -43.86 20.00 -25.43
N PHE A 832 -43.47 20.54 -26.58
CA PHE A 832 -42.17 21.20 -26.74
C PHE A 832 -42.03 22.48 -25.91
N THR A 833 -43.13 23.21 -25.69
CA THR A 833 -43.14 24.40 -24.81
C THR A 833 -42.92 24.00 -23.36
N PHE A 834 -43.60 22.97 -22.88
CA PHE A 834 -43.35 22.42 -21.55
C PHE A 834 -41.94 21.84 -21.42
N LEU A 835 -41.42 21.19 -22.47
CA LEU A 835 -40.08 20.60 -22.48
C LEU A 835 -39.03 21.69 -22.22
N LYS A 836 -39.15 22.84 -22.89
CA LYS A 836 -38.28 24.00 -22.64
C LYS A 836 -38.39 24.50 -21.21
N GLU A 837 -39.61 24.67 -20.68
CA GLU A 837 -39.81 25.12 -19.29
C GLU A 837 -39.15 24.16 -18.29
N THR A 838 -39.29 22.85 -18.53
CA THR A 838 -38.70 21.80 -17.67
C THR A 838 -37.18 21.80 -17.81
N LEU A 839 -36.65 21.89 -19.02
CA LEU A 839 -35.22 21.94 -19.26
C LEU A 839 -34.57 23.17 -18.62
N TYR A 840 -35.20 24.34 -18.68
CA TYR A 840 -34.70 25.52 -17.95
C TYR A 840 -34.71 25.32 -16.44
N SER A 841 -35.76 24.68 -15.91
CA SER A 841 -35.81 24.39 -14.47
C SER A 841 -34.78 23.35 -14.04
N THR A 842 -34.58 22.28 -14.82
CA THR A 842 -33.61 21.23 -14.49
C THR A 842 -32.19 21.74 -14.63
N LEU A 843 -31.85 22.43 -15.73
CA LEU A 843 -30.51 22.99 -15.93
C LEU A 843 -30.17 24.03 -14.86
N GLY A 844 -31.12 24.91 -14.52
CA GLY A 844 -30.93 25.87 -13.42
C GLY A 844 -30.71 25.19 -12.07
N SER A 845 -31.44 24.10 -11.79
CA SER A 845 -31.28 23.32 -10.56
C SER A 845 -29.96 22.54 -10.54
N GLY A 846 -29.58 21.94 -11.67
CA GLY A 846 -28.32 21.20 -11.82
C GLY A 846 -27.10 22.11 -11.68
N LEU A 847 -27.16 23.33 -12.23
CA LEU A 847 -26.11 24.33 -12.04
C LEU A 847 -25.97 24.77 -10.58
N LEU A 848 -27.09 25.10 -9.92
CA LEU A 848 -27.06 25.49 -8.50
C LEU A 848 -26.61 24.32 -7.61
N ALA A 849 -27.06 23.10 -7.89
CA ALA A 849 -26.62 21.90 -7.21
C ALA A 849 -25.12 21.65 -7.40
N ALA A 850 -24.58 21.86 -8.61
CA ALA A 850 -23.15 21.74 -8.88
C ALA A 850 -22.33 22.78 -8.09
N LEU A 851 -22.77 24.04 -8.03
CA LEU A 851 -22.11 25.08 -7.24
C LEU A 851 -22.13 24.77 -5.74
N LEU A 852 -23.27 24.27 -5.23
CA LEU A 852 -23.38 23.81 -3.85
C LEU A 852 -22.50 22.59 -3.57
N ALA A 853 -22.42 21.63 -4.49
CA ALA A 853 -21.57 20.46 -4.38
C ALA A 853 -20.09 20.88 -4.30
N ILE A 854 -19.65 21.80 -5.18
CA ILE A 854 -18.29 22.35 -5.15
C ILE A 854 -17.99 22.99 -3.79
N GLY A 855 -18.90 23.83 -3.27
CA GLY A 855 -18.74 24.47 -1.97
C GLY A 855 -18.62 23.45 -0.83
N LEU A 856 -19.51 22.46 -0.79
CA LEU A 856 -19.50 21.40 0.23
C LEU A 856 -18.23 20.54 0.15
N LEU A 857 -17.84 20.10 -1.05
CA LEU A 857 -16.62 19.31 -1.26
C LEU A 857 -15.37 20.10 -0.88
N SER A 858 -15.33 21.41 -1.17
CA SER A 858 -14.21 22.27 -0.78
C SER A 858 -14.08 22.43 0.73
N VAL A 859 -15.20 22.53 1.45
CA VAL A 859 -15.20 22.57 2.92
C VAL A 859 -14.76 21.23 3.50
N VAL A 860 -15.23 20.11 2.93
CA VAL A 860 -14.89 18.76 3.41
C VAL A 860 -13.42 18.45 3.20
N GLN A 861 -12.83 18.84 2.06
CA GLN A 861 -11.41 18.63 1.78
C GLN A 861 -10.48 19.73 2.31
N GLY A 862 -11.02 20.74 3.01
CA GLY A 862 -10.21 21.83 3.58
C GLY A 862 -9.61 22.79 2.54
N GLY A 863 -10.08 22.75 1.28
CA GLY A 863 -9.58 23.59 0.20
C GLY A 863 -10.31 23.41 -1.12
N PHE A 864 -10.29 24.43 -1.97
CA PHE A 864 -10.84 24.36 -3.32
C PHE A 864 -9.84 23.68 -4.27
N GLN A 865 -10.30 22.67 -5.01
CA GLN A 865 -9.51 22.00 -6.04
C GLN A 865 -10.15 22.20 -7.43
N ALA A 866 -9.33 22.47 -8.45
CA ALA A 866 -9.81 22.72 -9.82
C ALA A 866 -10.61 21.54 -10.39
N LYS A 867 -10.30 20.30 -9.96
CA LYS A 867 -11.03 19.09 -10.37
C LYS A 867 -12.53 19.13 -10.04
N PHE A 868 -12.94 19.88 -9.01
CA PHE A 868 -14.35 20.02 -8.65
C PHE A 868 -15.16 20.79 -9.70
N LEU A 869 -14.53 21.57 -10.58
CA LEU A 869 -15.24 22.29 -11.65
C LEU A 869 -15.95 21.33 -12.62
N TRP A 870 -15.51 20.07 -12.72
CA TRP A 870 -16.21 19.02 -13.48
C TRP A 870 -17.64 18.74 -12.98
N ALA A 871 -17.99 19.17 -11.75
CA ALA A 871 -19.35 19.07 -11.25
C ALA A 871 -20.35 19.86 -12.09
N ILE A 872 -19.92 20.95 -12.73
CA ILE A 872 -20.77 21.81 -13.56
C ILE A 872 -21.22 21.10 -14.84
N PRO A 873 -20.33 20.65 -15.74
CA PRO A 873 -20.74 19.95 -16.95
C PRO A 873 -21.49 18.66 -16.62
N LEU A 874 -21.09 17.94 -15.56
CA LEU A 874 -21.77 16.73 -15.10
C LEU A 874 -23.21 17.00 -14.62
N GLY A 875 -23.39 18.01 -13.77
CA GLY A 875 -24.69 18.42 -13.26
C GLY A 875 -25.63 18.88 -14.38
N LEU A 876 -25.10 19.61 -15.37
CA LEU A 876 -25.86 20.02 -16.56
C LEU A 876 -26.24 18.82 -17.44
N LEU A 877 -25.34 17.84 -17.61
CA LEU A 877 -25.60 16.62 -18.37
C LEU A 877 -26.72 15.79 -17.74
N PHE A 878 -26.62 15.49 -16.43
CA PHE A 878 -27.68 14.78 -15.71
C PHE A 878 -29.01 15.53 -15.76
N ALA A 879 -29.00 16.85 -15.52
CA ALA A 879 -30.20 17.68 -15.59
C ALA A 879 -30.85 17.70 -17.00
N GLY A 880 -30.04 17.69 -18.06
CA GLY A 880 -30.50 17.63 -19.44
C GLY A 880 -31.13 16.27 -19.78
N CYS A 881 -30.40 15.19 -19.54
CA CYS A 881 -30.87 13.82 -19.80
C CYS A 881 -32.14 13.48 -19.03
N MET A 882 -32.16 13.74 -17.71
CA MET A 882 -33.34 13.46 -16.88
C MET A 882 -34.53 14.35 -17.26
N GLY A 883 -34.28 15.62 -17.61
CA GLY A 883 -35.28 16.55 -18.16
C GLY A 883 -35.98 16.02 -19.41
N LEU A 884 -35.22 15.44 -20.34
CA LEU A 884 -35.74 14.82 -21.55
C LEU A 884 -36.57 13.57 -21.26
N ILE A 885 -36.06 12.67 -20.40
CA ILE A 885 -36.74 11.43 -20.02
C ILE A 885 -38.07 11.72 -19.32
N ALA A 886 -38.09 12.70 -18.41
CA ALA A 886 -39.30 13.07 -17.67
C ALA A 886 -40.45 13.51 -18.59
N MET A 887 -40.15 14.04 -19.79
CA MET A 887 -41.17 14.50 -20.72
C MET A 887 -41.86 13.42 -21.55
N LEU A 888 -41.36 12.18 -21.53
CA LEU A 888 -42.00 11.06 -22.22
C LEU A 888 -43.39 10.76 -21.65
N TYR A 889 -43.58 10.89 -20.34
CA TYR A 889 -44.85 10.61 -19.67
C TYR A 889 -45.94 11.68 -19.92
N PRO A 890 -45.65 12.99 -19.73
CA PRO A 890 -46.47 14.11 -20.21
C PRO A 890 -46.91 14.02 -21.67
N ARG A 891 -45.99 13.66 -22.58
CA ARG A 891 -46.29 13.49 -24.01
C ARG A 891 -47.41 12.47 -24.21
N HIS A 892 -47.38 11.37 -23.47
CA HIS A 892 -48.44 10.37 -23.49
C HIS A 892 -49.77 10.90 -22.92
N LEU A 893 -49.73 11.65 -21.80
CA LEU A 893 -50.91 12.24 -21.17
C LEU A 893 -51.64 13.26 -22.06
N VAL A 894 -50.89 14.13 -22.74
CA VAL A 894 -51.44 15.11 -23.69
C VAL A 894 -52.03 14.40 -24.92
N GLY A 895 -51.43 13.30 -25.38
CA GLY A 895 -51.94 12.50 -26.49
C GLY A 895 -53.23 11.72 -26.18
N LYS A 896 -53.35 11.13 -24.98
CA LYS A 896 -54.43 10.17 -24.64
C LYS A 896 -55.74 10.81 -24.16
N LYS A 897 -55.69 11.99 -23.52
CA LYS A 897 -56.89 12.63 -22.95
C LYS A 897 -57.76 13.36 -23.97
N TYR A 898 -57.31 13.54 -25.20
CA TYR A 898 -57.99 14.37 -26.19
C TYR A 898 -58.90 13.62 -27.18
N THR A 899 -58.95 12.29 -27.15
CA THR A 899 -59.97 11.54 -27.92
C THR A 899 -61.30 11.41 -27.19
N ASN A 900 -61.34 11.41 -25.84
CA ASN A 900 -62.56 10.96 -25.12
C ASN A 900 -63.25 11.97 -24.19
N ARG A 901 -62.68 13.14 -23.84
CA ARG A 901 -63.26 13.99 -22.76
C ARG A 901 -63.70 15.40 -23.12
N LEU A 902 -63.30 15.99 -24.26
CA LEU A 902 -63.82 17.32 -24.60
C LEU A 902 -65.26 17.32 -25.15
N PHE A 903 -65.76 16.18 -25.63
CA PHE A 903 -67.12 16.09 -26.20
C PHE A 903 -68.21 15.64 -25.21
N GLN A 904 -67.89 15.36 -23.94
CA GLN A 904 -68.86 14.74 -23.01
C GLN A 904 -69.37 15.63 -21.86
N LYS A 905 -69.03 16.92 -21.82
CA LYS A 905 -69.51 17.82 -20.75
C LYS A 905 -70.28 19.06 -21.22
N ARG A 906 -70.83 18.98 -22.42
CA ARG A 906 -71.95 19.83 -22.88
C ARG A 906 -72.89 18.96 -23.73
N SER A 907 -73.75 18.21 -23.06
CA SER A 907 -75.08 17.83 -23.54
C SER A 907 -76.02 17.94 -22.35
#